data_AF-A0A5P2X4I8-F1
#
_entry.id   AF-A0A5P2X4I8-F1
#
_cell.length_a   1.000
_cell.length_b   1.000
_cell.length_c   1.000
_cell.angle_alpha   90.00
_cell.angle_beta   90.00
_cell.angle_gamma   90.00
#
_symmetry.space_group_name_H-M   'P 1'
#
loop_
_entity.id
_entity.type
_entity.pdbx_description
1 polymer ?
#
loop_
_entity_poly.entity_id
_entity_poly.type
_entity_poly.pdbx_seq_one_letter_code
_entity_poly.pdbx_strand_id
1 'polypeptide(L)'
;MYVFPGQGSQRKGMGKDLFEKYPDLVARADRLLGYSLRDLCVDDPDRVLNRTEYTQPALYAVSALQYLDHIDSGGAPPAVVAGHSLGEYSALFAAGAFDFVTGLDLVRRRGELMSRAPKGAMAAVVNLDQERVARILAALPYDGIDVANINSRLQCIISGAYDEVHAPDVRQAYTEAGARFIPLNVSAAFHSRCMADVQEEFARHLSGVEFRPLRIPVIANCTARPYPTTGYAELLVRQISSPVRWYESLSWLLARGHDDFREIGPGDVLTKLTAKIREEPLAMAEPAAPQPPAAPQPPAAPVGARPAPRRALRRPEVVFMYGGQGTQYYRMGQELYDTHPAFRDAMDRCSALYEAAQGTSLVAAMHDGTRRGQDFDDILHTHAALYSVGWSLTEALRAEGFHPDAVLGHSLGEYVAATVAGAMSFEDGLDLVMKQAHLLDQRCRPGGMLSVLAPPSLYQRRRDLFAGLALAGVNFTGGTTGNFVVSGEAERVTEARAALDGEGVIAVRLPVRHGFHSGLLDDIRHECRSLGRAVTVNSPTLPVYSCAYAGELDGAALTAWDDYAWDVIRGRVRFDELMATAFRDPARHYFVDLSASGSFANFLKHGYGPDHRGAFAINQFGNNTASMRRLREGLEEVTGAAPALV
;
A
#
# COMPACT_ATOMS: atom_id res chain seq x y z
N MET A 1 3.61 25.81 3.52
CA MET A 1 2.13 25.76 3.55
C MET A 1 1.67 24.96 4.74
N TYR A 2 0.61 25.38 5.43
CA TYR A 2 -0.03 24.56 6.47
C TYR A 2 -1.31 23.98 5.94
N VAL A 3 -1.55 22.70 6.24
CA VAL A 3 -2.80 22.04 5.88
C VAL A 3 -3.53 21.50 7.09
N PHE A 4 -4.85 21.41 6.97
CA PHE A 4 -5.73 21.00 8.05
C PHE A 4 -6.57 19.79 7.62
N PRO A 5 -6.53 18.68 8.38
CA PRO A 5 -7.26 17.46 8.02
C PRO A 5 -8.77 17.60 8.19
N GLY A 6 -9.51 16.78 7.45
CA GLY A 6 -10.96 16.65 7.54
C GLY A 6 -11.41 15.42 8.32
N GLN A 7 -12.70 15.09 8.17
CA GLN A 7 -13.30 13.88 8.74
C GLN A 7 -12.61 12.62 8.21
N GLY A 8 -12.31 11.69 9.11
CA GLY A 8 -11.47 10.52 8.88
C GLY A 8 -10.14 10.56 9.66
N SER A 9 -9.74 11.72 10.16
CA SER A 9 -8.52 11.90 10.98
C SER A 9 -8.75 11.86 12.49
N GLN A 10 -10.01 11.82 12.94
CA GLN A 10 -10.35 11.77 14.36
C GLN A 10 -9.91 10.45 14.97
N ARG A 11 -9.43 10.51 16.22
CA ARG A 11 -9.13 9.32 17.02
C ARG A 11 -9.33 9.64 18.50
N LYS A 12 -9.70 8.62 19.27
CA LYS A 12 -9.70 8.71 20.73
C LYS A 12 -8.29 9.07 21.23
N GLY A 13 -8.22 9.98 22.21
CA GLY A 13 -6.98 10.52 22.77
C GLY A 13 -6.44 11.77 22.07
N MET A 14 -7.09 12.26 21.01
CA MET A 14 -6.63 13.48 20.33
C MET A 14 -6.83 14.74 21.20
N GLY A 15 -5.91 15.70 21.09
CA GLY A 15 -6.03 17.00 21.76
C GLY A 15 -5.81 17.01 23.28
N LYS A 16 -5.48 15.87 23.89
CA LYS A 16 -5.32 15.74 25.35
C LYS A 16 -4.49 16.86 25.99
N ASP A 17 -3.25 17.04 25.51
CA ASP A 17 -2.32 18.03 26.08
C ASP A 17 -2.74 19.47 25.75
N LEU A 18 -3.43 19.67 24.62
CA LEU A 18 -3.94 20.97 24.19
C LEU A 18 -5.10 21.43 25.07
N PHE A 19 -5.95 20.52 25.54
CA PHE A 19 -7.08 20.89 26.38
C PHE A 19 -6.64 21.41 27.75
N GLU A 20 -5.55 20.85 28.29
CA GLU A 20 -4.93 21.31 29.53
C GLU A 20 -4.23 22.67 29.33
N LYS A 21 -3.62 22.89 28.17
CA LYS A 21 -2.91 24.15 27.84
C LYS A 21 -3.87 25.32 27.53
N TYR A 22 -5.05 25.05 26.99
CA TYR A 22 -6.03 26.06 26.58
C TYR A 22 -7.39 25.96 27.31
N PRO A 23 -7.42 25.96 28.66
CA PRO A 23 -8.61 25.64 29.44
C PRO A 23 -9.77 26.62 29.20
N ASP A 24 -9.48 27.90 28.97
CA ASP A 24 -10.51 28.92 28.72
C ASP A 24 -11.23 28.72 27.38
N LEU A 25 -10.49 28.32 26.33
CA LEU A 25 -11.08 28.02 25.02
C LEU A 25 -11.89 26.74 25.07
N VAL A 26 -11.41 25.72 25.78
CA VAL A 26 -12.16 24.47 26.01
C VAL A 26 -13.44 24.75 26.79
N ALA A 27 -13.39 25.55 27.86
CA ALA A 27 -14.59 25.89 28.62
C ALA A 27 -15.63 26.67 27.79
N ARG A 28 -15.19 27.51 26.85
CA ARG A 28 -16.07 28.19 25.88
C ARG A 28 -16.63 27.21 24.85
N ALA A 29 -15.83 26.27 24.38
CA ALA A 29 -16.27 25.19 23.49
C ALA A 29 -17.36 24.34 24.16
N ASP A 30 -17.11 23.89 25.40
CA ASP A 30 -18.04 23.06 26.16
C ASP A 30 -19.38 23.76 26.39
N ARG A 31 -19.36 25.06 26.71
CA ARG A 31 -20.59 25.87 26.83
C ARG A 31 -21.36 25.99 25.52
N LEU A 32 -20.66 26.12 24.39
CA LEU A 32 -21.30 26.22 23.08
C LEU A 32 -21.86 24.87 22.61
N LEU A 33 -21.12 23.79 22.83
CA LEU A 33 -21.46 22.45 22.38
C LEU A 33 -22.50 21.77 23.30
N GLY A 34 -22.56 22.15 24.57
CA GLY A 34 -23.44 21.54 25.57
C GLY A 34 -22.93 20.20 26.11
N TYR A 35 -21.69 19.83 25.79
CA TYR A 35 -21.00 18.62 26.26
C TYR A 35 -19.50 18.88 26.38
N SER A 36 -18.78 18.05 27.13
CA SER A 36 -17.32 18.22 27.27
C SER A 36 -16.58 17.75 26.02
N LEU A 37 -15.84 18.66 25.41
CA LEU A 37 -14.94 18.37 24.29
C LEU A 37 -13.82 17.42 24.71
N ARG A 38 -13.30 17.59 25.93
CA ARG A 38 -12.27 16.71 26.50
C ARG A 38 -12.79 15.29 26.63
N ASP A 39 -13.94 15.10 27.26
CA ASP A 39 -14.50 13.76 27.45
C ASP A 39 -14.80 13.10 26.11
N LEU A 40 -15.34 13.84 25.14
CA LEU A 40 -15.58 13.35 23.78
C LEU A 40 -14.29 12.90 23.08
N CYS A 41 -13.21 13.69 23.15
CA CYS A 41 -11.99 13.44 22.36
C CYS A 41 -11.03 12.47 23.05
N VAL A 42 -10.92 12.53 24.37
CA VAL A 42 -9.94 11.74 25.15
C VAL A 42 -10.53 10.40 25.58
N ASP A 43 -11.75 10.43 26.12
CA ASP A 43 -12.34 9.28 26.79
C ASP A 43 -13.41 8.58 25.94
N ASP A 44 -14.14 9.34 25.11
CA ASP A 44 -15.24 8.90 24.24
C ASP A 44 -16.15 7.84 24.90
N PRO A 45 -16.72 8.13 26.10
CA PRO A 45 -17.41 7.13 26.91
C PRO A 45 -18.62 6.52 26.18
N ASP A 46 -19.33 7.34 25.41
CA ASP A 46 -20.53 6.95 24.66
C ASP A 46 -20.22 6.44 23.24
N ARG A 47 -18.93 6.41 22.84
CA ARG A 47 -18.47 5.99 21.51
C ARG A 47 -19.12 6.78 20.36
N VAL A 48 -19.30 8.08 20.57
CA VAL A 48 -20.00 8.98 19.63
C VAL A 48 -19.05 9.84 18.81
N LEU A 49 -17.74 9.83 19.07
CA LEU A 49 -16.76 10.64 18.33
C LEU A 49 -16.80 10.44 16.81
N ASN A 50 -17.24 9.27 16.32
CA ASN A 50 -17.37 8.97 14.89
C ASN A 50 -18.71 9.38 14.25
N ARG A 51 -19.63 9.97 15.02
CA ARG A 51 -20.87 10.56 14.48
C ARG A 51 -20.59 11.98 13.99
N THR A 52 -20.98 12.28 12.75
CA THR A 52 -20.63 13.52 12.03
C THR A 52 -20.86 14.81 12.83
N GLU A 53 -21.97 14.89 13.57
CA GLU A 53 -22.32 16.04 14.40
C GLU A 53 -21.37 16.28 15.59
N TYR A 54 -20.66 15.25 16.04
CA TYR A 54 -19.62 15.34 17.07
C TYR A 54 -18.21 15.39 16.46
N THR A 55 -17.98 14.66 15.37
CA THR A 55 -16.68 14.59 14.69
C THR A 55 -16.24 15.96 14.19
N GLN A 56 -17.14 16.72 13.56
CA GLN A 56 -16.80 18.01 12.96
C GLN A 56 -16.34 19.07 13.98
N PRO A 57 -17.11 19.38 15.04
CA PRO A 57 -16.65 20.31 16.06
C PRO A 57 -15.38 19.83 16.76
N ALA A 58 -15.24 18.53 17.01
CA ALA A 58 -14.05 17.97 17.66
C ALA A 58 -12.77 18.17 16.84
N LEU A 59 -12.81 17.83 15.55
CA LEU A 59 -11.67 17.99 14.65
C LEU A 59 -11.26 19.45 14.45
N TYR A 60 -12.24 20.36 14.28
CA TYR A 60 -11.96 21.79 14.19
C TYR A 60 -11.29 22.30 15.46
N ALA A 61 -11.87 21.99 16.64
CA ALA A 61 -11.34 22.50 17.91
C ALA A 61 -9.91 22.01 18.14
N VAL A 62 -9.62 20.72 17.93
CA VAL A 62 -8.25 20.19 18.08
C VAL A 62 -7.29 20.82 17.08
N SER A 63 -7.68 20.95 15.81
CA SER A 63 -6.81 21.54 14.77
C SER A 63 -6.55 23.03 15.00
N ALA A 64 -7.56 23.77 15.47
CA ALA A 64 -7.44 25.17 15.84
C ALA A 64 -6.54 25.37 17.06
N LEU A 65 -6.70 24.55 18.10
CA LEU A 65 -5.83 24.59 19.28
C LEU A 65 -4.39 24.21 18.93
N GLN A 66 -4.18 23.22 18.05
CA GLN A 66 -2.84 22.84 17.59
C GLN A 66 -2.17 23.93 16.75
N TYR A 67 -2.97 24.68 15.97
CA TYR A 67 -2.47 25.87 15.27
C TYR A 67 -2.05 26.97 16.24
N LEU A 68 -2.89 27.28 17.24
CA LEU A 68 -2.55 28.26 18.28
C LEU A 68 -1.29 27.84 19.02
N ASP A 69 -1.19 26.58 19.43
CA ASP A 69 -0.02 26.00 20.10
C ASP A 69 1.26 26.17 19.30
N HIS A 70 1.19 25.90 18.00
CA HIS A 70 2.31 26.05 17.08
C HIS A 70 2.76 27.51 16.99
N ILE A 71 1.83 28.46 16.86
CA ILE A 71 2.16 29.89 16.76
C ILE A 71 2.66 30.44 18.11
N ASP A 72 1.99 30.13 19.22
CA ASP A 72 2.37 30.55 20.57
C ASP A 72 3.76 30.04 20.97
N SER A 73 4.17 28.89 20.43
CA SER A 73 5.48 28.28 20.65
C SER A 73 6.56 28.79 19.67
N GLY A 74 6.30 29.87 18.93
CA GLY A 74 7.26 30.52 18.02
C GLY A 74 7.30 29.95 16.60
N GLY A 75 6.29 29.19 16.19
CA GLY A 75 6.15 28.70 14.83
C GLY A 75 6.00 29.85 13.83
N ALA A 76 6.71 29.76 12.69
CA ALA A 76 6.61 30.75 11.63
C ALA A 76 5.18 30.80 11.04
N PRO A 77 4.67 31.97 10.61
CA PRO A 77 3.40 32.03 9.90
C PRO A 77 3.51 31.35 8.52
N PRO A 78 2.47 30.62 8.07
CA PRO A 78 2.50 29.99 6.75
C PRO A 78 2.28 31.02 5.64
N ALA A 79 2.94 30.82 4.49
CA ALA A 79 2.68 31.63 3.29
C ALA A 79 1.29 31.39 2.67
N VAL A 80 0.71 30.22 2.90
CA VAL A 80 -0.59 29.79 2.39
C VAL A 80 -1.12 28.64 3.25
N VAL A 81 -2.44 28.59 3.42
CA VAL A 81 -3.12 27.50 4.11
C VAL A 81 -4.17 26.82 3.23
N ALA A 82 -4.40 25.54 3.47
CA ALA A 82 -5.46 24.78 2.81
C ALA A 82 -6.05 23.77 3.80
N GLY A 83 -7.27 23.34 3.61
CA GLY A 83 -7.84 22.31 4.48
C GLY A 83 -8.73 21.37 3.69
N HIS A 84 -8.73 20.09 4.06
CA HIS A 84 -9.50 19.08 3.36
C HIS A 84 -10.90 18.97 3.97
N SER A 85 -11.95 19.24 3.18
CA SER A 85 -13.34 19.26 3.64
C SER A 85 -13.50 20.15 4.87
N LEU A 86 -13.91 19.60 6.01
CA LEU A 86 -13.98 20.30 7.30
C LEU A 86 -12.71 21.09 7.64
N GLY A 87 -11.53 20.59 7.29
CA GLY A 87 -10.26 21.26 7.55
C GLY A 87 -10.19 22.67 6.92
N GLU A 88 -10.97 22.96 5.89
CA GLU A 88 -11.06 24.29 5.28
C GLU A 88 -11.51 25.36 6.29
N TYR A 89 -12.36 25.00 7.26
CA TYR A 89 -12.77 25.89 8.35
C TYR A 89 -11.61 26.20 9.31
N SER A 90 -10.76 25.21 9.59
CA SER A 90 -9.53 25.41 10.36
C SER A 90 -8.52 26.28 9.60
N ALA A 91 -8.42 26.11 8.28
CA ALA A 91 -7.59 26.97 7.43
C ALA A 91 -8.09 28.43 7.42
N LEU A 92 -9.40 28.65 7.33
CA LEU A 92 -10.01 29.97 7.41
C LEU A 92 -9.82 30.61 8.80
N PHE A 93 -9.93 29.84 9.87
CA PHE A 93 -9.58 30.29 11.21
C PHE A 93 -8.12 30.76 11.29
N ALA A 94 -7.18 29.94 10.80
CA ALA A 94 -5.76 30.29 10.77
C ALA A 94 -5.48 31.55 9.93
N ALA A 95 -6.23 31.75 8.85
CA ALA A 95 -6.16 32.96 8.02
C ALA A 95 -6.84 34.20 8.66
N GLY A 96 -7.54 34.04 9.78
CA GLY A 96 -8.18 35.12 10.52
C GLY A 96 -9.60 35.46 10.08
N ALA A 97 -10.27 34.58 9.34
CA ALA A 97 -11.64 34.78 8.86
C ALA A 97 -12.64 35.06 10.00
N PHE A 98 -12.46 34.38 11.14
CA PHE A 98 -13.28 34.44 12.33
C PHE A 98 -12.50 33.99 13.57
N ASP A 99 -13.06 34.18 14.76
CA ASP A 99 -12.46 33.66 16.00
C ASP A 99 -12.81 32.18 16.26
N PHE A 100 -12.16 31.59 17.27
CA PHE A 100 -12.29 30.16 17.60
C PHE A 100 -13.75 29.75 17.87
N VAL A 101 -14.51 30.55 18.62
CA VAL A 101 -15.88 30.19 19.01
C VAL A 101 -16.83 30.32 17.83
N THR A 102 -16.65 31.35 17.00
CA THR A 102 -17.42 31.53 15.77
C THR A 102 -17.18 30.37 14.82
N GLY A 103 -15.91 29.99 14.60
CA GLY A 103 -15.57 28.84 13.77
C GLY A 103 -16.13 27.53 14.31
N LEU A 104 -16.09 27.34 15.64
CA LEU A 104 -16.67 26.18 16.29
C LEU A 104 -18.18 26.11 16.10
N ASP A 105 -18.89 27.23 16.19
CA ASP A 105 -20.34 27.28 15.96
C ASP A 105 -20.69 26.94 14.50
N LEU A 106 -19.92 27.46 13.55
CA LEU A 106 -20.07 27.13 12.13
C LEU A 106 -19.94 25.62 11.89
N VAL A 107 -18.88 24.98 12.40
CA VAL A 107 -18.67 23.54 12.18
C VAL A 107 -19.62 22.66 13.00
N ARG A 108 -20.07 23.13 14.18
CA ARG A 108 -21.13 22.49 14.97
C ARG A 108 -22.40 22.46 14.12
N ARG A 109 -22.82 23.61 13.60
CA ARG A 109 -24.02 23.72 12.78
C ARG A 109 -23.91 22.90 11.49
N ARG A 110 -22.74 22.94 10.82
CA ARG A 110 -22.47 22.13 9.64
C ARG A 110 -22.59 20.63 9.95
N GLY A 111 -21.97 20.16 11.03
CA GLY A 111 -22.04 18.77 11.47
C GLY A 111 -23.46 18.33 11.80
N GLU A 112 -24.23 19.15 12.52
CA GLU A 112 -25.64 18.91 12.84
C GLU A 112 -26.54 18.82 11.60
N LEU A 113 -26.37 19.71 10.62
CA LEU A 113 -27.19 19.68 9.41
C LEU A 113 -26.80 18.49 8.53
N MET A 114 -25.51 18.23 8.36
CA MET A 114 -25.02 17.10 7.56
C MET A 114 -25.40 15.74 8.17
N SER A 115 -25.51 15.62 9.51
CA SER A 115 -25.94 14.37 10.15
C SER A 115 -27.44 14.08 9.96
N ARG A 116 -28.25 15.11 9.69
CA ARG A 116 -29.69 15.00 9.41
C ARG A 116 -30.02 14.85 7.93
N ALA A 117 -29.02 14.93 7.06
CA ALA A 117 -29.22 14.77 5.63
C ALA A 117 -29.88 13.42 5.32
N PRO A 118 -30.61 13.32 4.19
CA PRO A 118 -31.18 12.05 3.74
C PRO A 118 -30.13 10.95 3.69
N LYS A 119 -30.58 9.71 3.94
CA LYS A 119 -29.72 8.53 3.90
C LYS A 119 -29.01 8.45 2.55
N GLY A 120 -27.69 8.49 2.59
CA GLY A 120 -26.82 8.40 1.42
C GLY A 120 -25.64 7.49 1.70
N ALA A 121 -24.77 7.34 0.71
CA ALA A 121 -23.56 6.54 0.84
C ALA A 121 -22.39 7.20 0.14
N MET A 122 -21.18 6.79 0.53
CA MET A 122 -19.94 7.19 -0.12
C MET A 122 -19.05 5.96 -0.30
N ALA A 123 -18.26 5.95 -1.37
CA ALA A 123 -17.28 4.90 -1.62
C ALA A 123 -15.97 5.50 -2.14
N ALA A 124 -14.84 5.02 -1.61
CA ALA A 124 -13.55 5.31 -2.20
C ALA A 124 -13.32 4.44 -3.43
N VAL A 125 -13.01 5.10 -4.54
CA VAL A 125 -12.59 4.49 -5.80
C VAL A 125 -11.09 4.75 -5.94
N VAL A 126 -10.30 3.71 -5.67
CA VAL A 126 -8.84 3.76 -5.64
C VAL A 126 -8.29 3.02 -6.85
N ASN A 127 -7.15 3.46 -7.39
CA ASN A 127 -6.46 2.97 -8.60
C ASN A 127 -7.04 3.46 -9.94
N LEU A 128 -8.03 4.35 -9.93
CA LEU A 128 -8.52 5.02 -11.14
C LEU A 128 -8.33 6.52 -11.06
N ASP A 129 -7.98 7.11 -12.19
CA ASP A 129 -7.96 8.56 -12.35
C ASP A 129 -9.37 9.16 -12.44
N GLN A 130 -9.45 10.46 -12.19
CA GLN A 130 -10.71 11.20 -12.17
C GLN A 130 -11.50 11.08 -13.49
N GLU A 131 -10.81 10.98 -14.64
CA GLU A 131 -11.44 10.91 -15.95
C GLU A 131 -12.09 9.55 -16.17
N ARG A 132 -11.38 8.47 -15.82
CA ARG A 132 -11.93 7.11 -15.80
C ARG A 132 -13.10 7.02 -14.82
N VAL A 133 -12.97 7.61 -13.63
CA VAL A 133 -14.05 7.61 -12.64
C VAL A 133 -15.31 8.28 -13.19
N ALA A 134 -15.16 9.45 -13.82
CA ALA A 134 -16.25 10.19 -14.43
C ALA A 134 -16.86 9.47 -15.64
N ARG A 135 -16.04 8.83 -16.50
CA ARG A 135 -16.52 8.05 -17.66
C ARG A 135 -17.38 6.86 -17.24
N ILE A 136 -16.97 6.12 -16.22
CA ILE A 136 -17.73 4.97 -15.70
C ILE A 136 -19.05 5.48 -15.11
N LEU A 137 -18.99 6.55 -14.32
CA LEU A 137 -20.18 7.15 -13.72
C LEU A 137 -21.22 7.56 -14.77
N ALA A 138 -20.77 8.21 -15.85
CA ALA A 138 -21.63 8.64 -16.95
C ALA A 138 -22.20 7.49 -17.80
N ALA A 139 -21.61 6.29 -17.72
CA ALA A 139 -22.08 5.11 -18.45
C ALA A 139 -23.09 4.27 -17.65
N LEU A 140 -23.16 4.47 -16.33
CA LEU A 140 -24.10 3.80 -15.45
C LEU A 140 -25.49 4.44 -15.54
N PRO A 141 -26.59 3.68 -15.32
CA PRO A 141 -27.95 4.20 -15.41
C PRO A 141 -28.39 5.01 -14.18
N TYR A 142 -27.44 5.60 -13.45
CA TYR A 142 -27.67 6.27 -12.16
C TYR A 142 -27.35 7.76 -12.27
N ASP A 143 -28.35 8.59 -12.00
CA ASP A 143 -28.22 10.04 -12.02
C ASP A 143 -27.93 10.61 -10.62
N GLY A 144 -28.03 9.82 -9.54
CA GLY A 144 -27.94 10.28 -8.16
C GLY A 144 -26.56 10.14 -7.51
N ILE A 145 -25.51 9.87 -8.28
CA ILE A 145 -24.13 9.70 -7.79
C ILE A 145 -23.21 10.81 -8.35
N ASP A 146 -22.44 11.44 -7.49
CA ASP A 146 -21.45 12.47 -7.82
C ASP A 146 -20.04 12.08 -7.34
N VAL A 147 -19.01 12.73 -7.87
CA VAL A 147 -17.65 12.65 -7.32
C VAL A 147 -17.52 13.64 -6.16
N ALA A 148 -17.41 13.14 -4.93
CA ALA A 148 -17.28 13.94 -3.71
C ALA A 148 -15.88 14.48 -3.44
N ASN A 149 -14.85 13.69 -3.73
CA ASN A 149 -13.47 14.10 -3.49
C ASN A 149 -12.56 13.59 -4.60
N ILE A 150 -11.62 14.43 -5.02
CA ILE A 150 -10.50 14.06 -5.88
C ILE A 150 -9.25 14.23 -5.04
N ASN A 151 -8.83 13.15 -4.36
CA ASN A 151 -7.83 13.19 -3.30
C ASN A 151 -6.42 13.12 -3.85
N SER A 152 -6.18 12.28 -4.86
CA SER A 152 -4.93 12.21 -5.61
C SER A 152 -5.21 11.70 -7.03
N ARG A 153 -4.17 11.58 -7.86
CA ARG A 153 -4.28 11.04 -9.22
C ARG A 153 -5.11 9.77 -9.29
N LEU A 154 -4.95 8.84 -8.34
CA LEU A 154 -5.59 7.53 -8.36
C LEU A 154 -6.53 7.29 -7.18
N GLN A 155 -7.05 8.35 -6.56
CA GLN A 155 -7.96 8.22 -5.42
C GLN A 155 -9.07 9.26 -5.53
N CYS A 156 -10.26 8.81 -5.93
CA CYS A 156 -11.48 9.59 -5.87
C CYS A 156 -12.45 8.99 -4.85
N ILE A 157 -13.39 9.80 -4.37
CA ILE A 157 -14.52 9.35 -3.57
C ILE A 157 -15.79 9.68 -4.37
N ILE A 158 -16.66 8.70 -4.55
CA ILE A 158 -18.01 8.92 -5.07
C ILE A 158 -19.01 8.96 -3.93
N SER A 159 -20.13 9.63 -4.12
CA SER A 159 -21.19 9.75 -3.12
C SER A 159 -22.54 10.00 -3.79
N GLY A 160 -23.60 9.43 -3.24
CA GLY A 160 -24.94 9.57 -3.81
C GLY A 160 -26.02 8.88 -3.01
N ALA A 161 -27.17 8.70 -3.63
CA ALA A 161 -28.27 7.93 -3.07
C ALA A 161 -27.78 6.55 -2.58
N TYR A 162 -28.24 6.13 -1.40
CA TYR A 162 -27.72 4.93 -0.73
C TYR A 162 -27.83 3.69 -1.62
N ASP A 163 -29.00 3.48 -2.24
CA ASP A 163 -29.28 2.30 -3.05
C ASP A 163 -28.50 2.31 -4.37
N GLU A 164 -28.28 3.49 -4.98
CA GLU A 164 -27.52 3.61 -6.21
C GLU A 164 -26.03 3.32 -5.98
N VAL A 165 -25.40 3.92 -4.96
CA VAL A 165 -23.98 3.68 -4.66
C VAL A 165 -23.73 2.21 -4.26
N HIS A 166 -24.70 1.56 -3.64
CA HIS A 166 -24.63 0.14 -3.26
C HIS A 166 -25.15 -0.81 -4.35
N ALA A 167 -25.61 -0.29 -5.48
CA ALA A 167 -26.08 -1.14 -6.55
C ALA A 167 -24.91 -2.03 -7.05
N PRO A 168 -25.16 -3.34 -7.25
CA PRO A 168 -24.09 -4.28 -7.59
C PRO A 168 -23.30 -3.89 -8.85
N ASP A 169 -23.98 -3.32 -9.84
CA ASP A 169 -23.42 -2.86 -11.11
C ASP A 169 -22.52 -1.62 -10.97
N VAL A 170 -22.79 -0.71 -10.02
CA VAL A 170 -21.86 0.41 -9.71
C VAL A 170 -20.53 -0.13 -9.20
N ARG A 171 -20.58 -1.01 -8.19
CA ARG A 171 -19.38 -1.63 -7.65
C ARG A 171 -18.66 -2.42 -8.74
N GLN A 172 -19.42 -3.23 -9.49
CA GLN A 172 -18.93 -4.06 -10.57
C GLN A 172 -18.22 -3.22 -11.62
N ALA A 173 -18.85 -2.18 -12.18
CA ALA A 173 -18.28 -1.34 -13.23
C ALA A 173 -16.95 -0.68 -12.81
N TYR A 174 -16.86 -0.20 -11.56
CA TYR A 174 -15.60 0.33 -11.04
C TYR A 174 -14.55 -0.77 -10.82
N THR A 175 -14.93 -1.94 -10.28
CA THR A 175 -13.99 -3.03 -10.07
C THR A 175 -13.50 -3.66 -11.37
N GLU A 176 -14.36 -3.79 -12.39
CA GLU A 176 -14.03 -4.26 -13.74
C GLU A 176 -13.05 -3.31 -14.44
N ALA A 177 -13.18 -2.01 -14.19
CA ALA A 177 -12.24 -1.01 -14.69
C ALA A 177 -10.89 -1.01 -13.95
N GLY A 178 -10.72 -1.84 -12.90
CA GLY A 178 -9.48 -1.96 -12.13
C GLY A 178 -9.45 -1.16 -10.82
N ALA A 179 -10.58 -0.60 -10.37
CA ALA A 179 -10.63 0.11 -9.10
C ALA A 179 -10.72 -0.84 -7.89
N ARG A 180 -10.07 -0.47 -6.79
CA ARG A 180 -10.49 -0.94 -5.47
C ARG A 180 -11.66 -0.06 -5.01
N PHE A 181 -12.84 -0.66 -4.93
CA PHE A 181 -14.06 -0.01 -4.45
C PHE A 181 -14.29 -0.29 -2.96
N ILE A 182 -14.22 0.75 -2.13
CA ILE A 182 -14.29 0.64 -0.65
C ILE A 182 -15.47 1.47 -0.15
N PRO A 183 -16.57 0.85 0.30
CA PRO A 183 -17.64 1.56 0.98
C PRO A 183 -17.10 2.29 2.22
N LEU A 184 -17.49 3.55 2.39
CA LEU A 184 -17.10 4.36 3.53
C LEU A 184 -18.18 4.29 4.61
N ASN A 185 -17.76 4.21 5.87
CA ASN A 185 -18.67 4.20 7.01
C ASN A 185 -19.15 5.62 7.32
N VAL A 186 -20.09 6.11 6.53
CA VAL A 186 -20.73 7.42 6.66
C VAL A 186 -22.24 7.29 6.46
N SER A 187 -23.01 8.18 7.07
CA SER A 187 -24.48 8.13 7.06
C SER A 187 -25.14 8.86 5.88
N ALA A 188 -24.38 9.70 5.17
CA ALA A 188 -24.90 10.53 4.08
C ALA A 188 -23.89 10.76 2.96
N ALA A 189 -24.39 11.28 1.84
CA ALA A 189 -23.62 11.53 0.62
C ALA A 189 -22.97 12.92 0.61
N PHE A 190 -21.96 13.13 1.43
CA PHE A 190 -21.30 14.43 1.56
C PHE A 190 -20.64 14.88 0.26
N HIS A 191 -20.60 16.20 0.01
CA HIS A 191 -19.99 16.80 -1.19
C HIS A 191 -20.65 16.40 -2.51
N SER A 192 -21.97 16.16 -2.49
CA SER A 192 -22.80 15.85 -3.66
C SER A 192 -24.05 16.72 -3.71
N ARG A 193 -24.82 16.57 -4.79
CA ARG A 193 -26.16 17.16 -4.93
C ARG A 193 -27.11 16.82 -3.78
N CYS A 194 -26.93 15.67 -3.12
CA CYS A 194 -27.76 15.28 -1.97
C CYS A 194 -27.61 16.22 -0.77
N MET A 195 -26.61 17.10 -0.78
CA MET A 195 -26.38 18.11 0.26
C MET A 195 -26.96 19.49 -0.11
N ALA A 196 -27.73 19.64 -1.18
CA ALA A 196 -28.28 20.93 -1.61
C ALA A 196 -29.16 21.58 -0.51
N ASP A 197 -30.08 20.83 0.08
CA ASP A 197 -30.94 21.34 1.17
C ASP A 197 -30.09 21.76 2.38
N VAL A 198 -29.10 20.93 2.75
CA VAL A 198 -28.14 21.22 3.83
C VAL A 198 -27.34 22.48 3.54
N GLN A 199 -26.94 22.68 2.28
CA GLN A 199 -26.23 23.88 1.84
C GLN A 199 -27.11 25.14 2.01
N GLU A 200 -28.39 25.10 1.64
CA GLU A 200 -29.32 26.22 1.83
C GLU A 200 -29.57 26.52 3.31
N GLU A 201 -29.74 25.47 4.12
CA GLU A 201 -29.86 25.57 5.58
C GLU A 201 -28.63 26.22 6.21
N PHE A 202 -27.45 25.83 5.75
CA PHE A 202 -26.19 26.36 6.22
C PHE A 202 -25.98 27.80 5.77
N ALA A 203 -26.38 28.15 4.54
CA ALA A 203 -26.34 29.53 4.04
C ALA A 203 -27.14 30.49 4.94
N ARG A 204 -28.32 30.06 5.41
CA ARG A 204 -29.13 30.81 6.40
C ARG A 204 -28.41 31.01 7.73
N HIS A 205 -27.59 30.05 8.16
CA HIS A 205 -26.76 30.22 9.36
C HIS A 205 -25.63 31.22 9.12
N LEU A 206 -25.00 31.16 7.94
CA LEU A 206 -23.87 32.03 7.58
C LEU A 206 -24.25 33.50 7.41
N SER A 207 -25.50 33.82 7.06
CA SER A 207 -25.92 35.21 6.87
C SER A 207 -25.82 36.07 8.13
N GLY A 208 -25.76 35.45 9.32
CA GLY A 208 -25.57 36.14 10.59
C GLY A 208 -24.11 36.26 11.04
N VAL A 209 -23.16 35.73 10.28
CA VAL A 209 -21.75 35.66 10.67
C VAL A 209 -20.93 36.74 9.97
N GLU A 210 -20.18 37.51 10.77
CA GLU A 210 -19.24 38.50 10.24
C GLU A 210 -17.92 37.82 9.86
N PHE A 211 -17.62 37.78 8.56
CA PHE A 211 -16.35 37.29 8.02
C PHE A 211 -15.36 38.44 7.85
N ARG A 212 -14.19 38.30 8.48
CA ARG A 212 -13.10 39.29 8.41
C ARG A 212 -12.26 39.12 7.15
N PRO A 213 -11.56 40.15 6.67
CA PRO A 213 -10.60 39.99 5.58
C PRO A 213 -9.53 38.93 5.88
N LEU A 214 -9.28 38.01 4.93
CA LEU A 214 -8.26 36.96 5.09
C LEU A 214 -6.86 37.58 5.08
N ARG A 215 -6.03 37.20 6.06
CA ARG A 215 -4.64 37.67 6.20
C ARG A 215 -3.62 36.72 5.57
N ILE A 216 -4.03 35.47 5.36
CA ILE A 216 -3.23 34.43 4.73
C ILE A 216 -4.05 33.87 3.57
N PRO A 217 -3.47 33.66 2.37
CA PRO A 217 -4.19 32.99 1.28
C PRO A 217 -4.70 31.62 1.72
N VAL A 218 -5.98 31.34 1.43
CA VAL A 218 -6.65 30.06 1.71
C VAL A 218 -7.07 29.43 0.39
N ILE A 219 -6.76 28.15 0.15
CA ILE A 219 -7.23 27.45 -1.06
C ILE A 219 -8.62 26.86 -0.85
N ALA A 220 -9.57 27.25 -1.70
CA ALA A 220 -10.94 26.79 -1.66
C ALA A 220 -11.09 25.38 -2.25
N ASN A 221 -11.81 24.50 -1.56
CA ASN A 221 -11.97 23.09 -1.99
C ASN A 221 -12.70 22.95 -3.33
N CYS A 222 -13.71 23.78 -3.57
CA CYS A 222 -14.59 23.68 -4.74
C CYS A 222 -13.95 24.22 -6.03
N THR A 223 -13.04 25.19 -5.94
CA THR A 223 -12.38 25.81 -7.10
C THR A 223 -10.93 25.38 -7.27
N ALA A 224 -10.31 24.81 -6.23
CA ALA A 224 -8.86 24.58 -6.15
C ALA A 224 -8.03 25.86 -6.38
N ARG A 225 -8.59 27.03 -6.04
CA ARG A 225 -7.94 28.34 -6.18
C ARG A 225 -8.07 29.13 -4.87
N PRO A 226 -7.23 30.16 -4.66
CA PRO A 226 -7.34 31.02 -3.49
C PRO A 226 -8.73 31.65 -3.36
N TYR A 227 -9.22 31.72 -2.12
CA TYR A 227 -10.34 32.58 -1.75
C TYR A 227 -10.02 34.05 -2.05
N PRO A 228 -11.02 34.88 -2.43
CA PRO A 228 -10.86 36.31 -2.38
C PRO A 228 -10.66 36.76 -0.93
N THR A 229 -10.00 37.90 -0.73
CA THR A 229 -9.71 38.44 0.62
C THR A 229 -11.00 38.75 1.41
N THR A 230 -12.09 39.10 0.74
CA THR A 230 -13.40 39.40 1.33
C THR A 230 -14.52 38.79 0.48
N GLY A 231 -15.75 38.74 1.00
CA GLY A 231 -16.92 38.28 0.22
C GLY A 231 -16.92 36.79 -0.13
N TYR A 232 -16.27 35.95 0.67
CA TYR A 232 -16.04 34.54 0.36
C TYR A 232 -17.06 33.56 0.97
N ALA A 233 -18.07 34.04 1.70
CA ALA A 233 -19.04 33.17 2.37
C ALA A 233 -19.78 32.23 1.41
N GLU A 234 -20.04 32.66 0.17
CA GLU A 234 -20.69 31.83 -0.85
C GLU A 234 -19.87 30.60 -1.24
N LEU A 235 -18.54 30.73 -1.29
CA LEU A 235 -17.64 29.59 -1.59
C LEU A 235 -17.65 28.55 -0.46
N LEU A 236 -17.76 29.01 0.80
CA LEU A 236 -17.93 28.17 1.99
C LEU A 236 -19.26 27.42 1.99
N VAL A 237 -20.35 28.10 1.61
CA VAL A 237 -21.68 27.49 1.43
C VAL A 237 -21.58 26.43 0.34
N ARG A 238 -21.10 26.82 -0.85
CA ARG A 238 -20.95 25.96 -2.02
C ARG A 238 -20.13 24.71 -1.76
N GLN A 239 -19.17 24.76 -0.84
CA GLN A 239 -18.32 23.63 -0.48
C GLN A 239 -19.12 22.39 -0.04
N ILE A 240 -20.25 22.58 0.65
CA ILE A 240 -21.03 21.48 1.23
C ILE A 240 -21.54 20.50 0.17
N SER A 241 -21.98 21.02 -0.98
CA SER A 241 -22.52 20.21 -2.09
C SER A 241 -21.58 20.11 -3.29
N SER A 242 -20.34 20.61 -3.18
CA SER A 242 -19.35 20.59 -4.26
C SER A 242 -18.20 19.63 -3.96
N PRO A 243 -17.55 19.06 -4.99
CA PRO A 243 -16.41 18.19 -4.82
C PRO A 243 -15.24 18.88 -4.11
N VAL A 244 -14.53 18.14 -3.26
CA VAL A 244 -13.24 18.55 -2.71
C VAL A 244 -12.14 18.24 -3.73
N ARG A 245 -11.70 19.27 -4.47
CA ARG A 245 -10.66 19.16 -5.51
C ARG A 245 -9.25 19.22 -4.89
N TRP A 246 -8.96 18.31 -3.97
CA TRP A 246 -7.72 18.33 -3.19
C TRP A 246 -6.47 18.09 -4.04
N TYR A 247 -6.55 17.13 -4.97
CA TYR A 247 -5.46 16.81 -5.90
C TYR A 247 -5.01 18.05 -6.67
N GLU A 248 -5.97 18.74 -7.31
CA GLU A 248 -5.71 19.99 -8.03
C GLU A 248 -5.25 21.12 -7.10
N SER A 249 -5.84 21.25 -5.90
CA SER A 249 -5.45 22.29 -4.93
C SER A 249 -3.97 22.19 -4.57
N LEU A 250 -3.50 20.97 -4.28
CA LEU A 250 -2.12 20.71 -3.91
C LEU A 250 -1.19 20.79 -5.11
N SER A 251 -1.59 20.28 -6.28
CA SER A 251 -0.78 20.45 -7.50
C SER A 251 -0.63 21.93 -7.90
N TRP A 252 -1.67 22.75 -7.72
CA TRP A 252 -1.62 24.19 -7.97
C TRP A 252 -0.63 24.91 -7.03
N LEU A 253 -0.58 24.49 -5.75
CA LEU A 253 0.36 25.00 -4.75
C LEU A 253 1.79 24.57 -5.03
N LEU A 254 2.01 23.28 -5.34
CA LEU A 254 3.33 22.74 -5.68
C LEU A 254 3.91 23.41 -6.92
N ALA A 255 3.11 23.63 -7.96
CA ALA A 255 3.52 24.36 -9.17
C ALA A 255 3.93 25.82 -8.92
N ARG A 256 3.65 26.37 -7.74
CA ARG A 256 4.03 27.74 -7.31
C ARG A 256 5.13 27.75 -6.26
N GLY A 257 5.81 26.62 -6.07
CA GLY A 257 6.92 26.50 -5.12
C GLY A 257 6.48 26.40 -3.66
N HIS A 258 5.22 26.07 -3.38
CA HIS A 258 4.78 25.76 -2.01
C HIS A 258 5.02 24.28 -1.70
N ASP A 259 6.28 23.91 -1.50
CA ASP A 259 6.75 22.53 -1.27
C ASP A 259 7.23 22.26 0.16
N ASP A 260 7.33 23.27 1.03
CA ASP A 260 7.42 23.07 2.48
C ASP A 260 6.02 22.89 3.07
N PHE A 261 5.75 21.76 3.71
CA PHE A 261 4.40 21.34 4.12
C PHE A 261 4.35 20.91 5.57
N ARG A 262 3.30 21.32 6.28
CA ARG A 262 3.00 20.85 7.63
C ARG A 262 1.51 20.60 7.79
N GLU A 263 1.16 19.40 8.25
CA GLU A 263 -0.21 19.08 8.68
C GLU A 263 -0.42 19.56 10.12
N ILE A 264 -1.46 20.36 10.33
CA ILE A 264 -1.87 20.90 11.62
C ILE A 264 -3.25 20.31 11.95
N GLY A 265 -3.27 19.39 12.89
CA GLY A 265 -4.45 18.64 13.29
C GLY A 265 -4.08 17.20 13.68
N PRO A 266 -5.08 16.41 14.11
CA PRO A 266 -4.84 15.03 14.49
C PRO A 266 -4.53 14.18 13.26
N GLY A 267 -3.56 13.27 13.37
CA GLY A 267 -3.27 12.28 12.34
C GLY A 267 -2.20 12.73 11.36
N ASP A 268 -2.08 11.97 10.27
CA ASP A 268 -1.08 12.16 9.21
C ASP A 268 -1.70 11.91 7.82
N VAL A 269 -3.02 12.02 7.70
CA VAL A 269 -3.78 11.67 6.49
C VAL A 269 -3.39 12.59 5.35
N LEU A 270 -3.30 13.90 5.58
CA LEU A 270 -2.91 14.84 4.54
C LEU A 270 -1.42 14.75 4.25
N THR A 271 -0.58 14.41 5.22
CA THR A 271 0.86 14.17 5.02
C THR A 271 1.05 13.04 4.03
N LYS A 272 0.37 11.90 4.25
CA LYS A 272 0.37 10.75 3.33
C LYS A 272 -0.21 11.11 1.97
N LEU A 273 -1.30 11.89 1.94
CA LEU A 273 -1.95 12.26 0.68
C LEU A 273 -1.09 13.25 -0.13
N THR A 274 -0.48 14.23 0.52
CA THR A 274 0.44 15.19 -0.09
C THR A 274 1.68 14.50 -0.62
N ALA A 275 2.23 13.50 0.08
CA ALA A 275 3.32 12.69 -0.45
C ALA A 275 2.95 12.05 -1.81
N LYS A 276 1.78 11.41 -1.90
CA LYS A 276 1.27 10.84 -3.16
C LYS A 276 1.07 11.89 -4.27
N ILE A 277 0.57 13.07 -3.92
CA ILE A 277 0.35 14.15 -4.92
C ILE A 277 1.69 14.73 -5.41
N ARG A 278 2.74 14.74 -4.57
CA ARG A 278 4.07 15.19 -4.99
C ARG A 278 4.75 14.24 -5.96
N GLU A 279 4.49 12.94 -5.83
CA GLU A 279 5.02 11.92 -6.73
C GLU A 279 4.49 12.12 -8.15
N GLU A 280 3.19 12.40 -8.27
CA GLU A 280 2.51 12.63 -9.55
C GLU A 280 1.56 13.82 -9.44
N PRO A 281 2.06 15.07 -9.51
CA PRO A 281 1.19 16.24 -9.47
C PRO A 281 0.38 16.34 -10.76
N LEU A 282 -0.85 16.86 -10.65
CA LEU A 282 -1.65 17.20 -11.81
C LEU A 282 -0.87 18.23 -12.65
N ALA A 283 -0.72 17.95 -13.94
CA ALA A 283 -0.07 18.89 -14.86
C ALA A 283 -0.88 20.19 -14.89
N MET A 284 -0.34 21.24 -14.27
CA MET A 284 -0.94 22.55 -14.30
C MET A 284 -0.41 23.27 -15.53
N ALA A 285 -1.29 23.70 -16.43
CA ALA A 285 -0.90 24.67 -17.44
C ALA A 285 -0.33 25.89 -16.70
N GLU A 286 0.93 26.25 -16.99
CA GLU A 286 1.45 27.52 -16.51
C GLU A 286 0.53 28.64 -17.01
N PRO A 287 0.25 29.67 -16.20
CA PRO A 287 -0.32 30.89 -16.75
C PRO A 287 0.66 31.40 -17.80
N ALA A 288 0.25 31.35 -19.07
CA ALA A 288 1.09 31.79 -20.19
C ALA A 288 1.55 33.23 -19.96
N ALA A 289 2.86 33.43 -19.83
CA ALA A 289 3.46 34.69 -20.23
C ALA A 289 3.31 34.80 -21.77
N PRO A 290 2.87 35.94 -22.33
CA PRO A 290 2.69 36.05 -23.76
C PRO A 290 4.06 35.99 -24.45
N GLN A 291 4.31 34.95 -25.26
CA GLN A 291 5.50 34.86 -26.11
C GLN A 291 5.15 34.82 -27.61
N PRO A 292 6.01 35.39 -28.47
CA PRO A 292 5.79 35.48 -29.91
C PRO A 292 6.08 34.15 -30.63
N PRO A 293 5.61 33.95 -31.87
CA PRO A 293 5.68 32.65 -32.55
C PRO A 293 7.12 32.25 -32.91
N ALA A 294 7.46 30.99 -32.64
CA ALA A 294 8.78 30.40 -32.91
C ALA A 294 8.84 29.69 -34.27
N ALA A 295 10.02 29.75 -34.90
CA ALA A 295 10.39 29.14 -36.18
C ALA A 295 10.88 27.66 -36.02
N PRO A 296 10.91 26.85 -37.09
CA PRO A 296 11.09 25.39 -36.99
C PRO A 296 12.56 24.93 -36.92
N GLN A 297 12.81 23.81 -36.25
CA GLN A 297 14.14 23.19 -36.10
C GLN A 297 14.40 22.01 -37.08
N PRO A 298 15.68 21.70 -37.40
CA PRO A 298 16.10 20.64 -38.32
C PRO A 298 16.47 19.30 -37.62
N PRO A 299 16.66 18.18 -38.38
CA PRO A 299 16.59 16.81 -37.85
C PRO A 299 17.93 16.23 -37.36
N ALA A 300 17.82 15.17 -36.55
CA ALA A 300 18.89 14.49 -35.81
C ALA A 300 19.66 13.42 -36.61
N ALA A 301 20.88 13.11 -36.14
CA ALA A 301 21.83 12.12 -36.66
C ALA A 301 21.94 10.87 -35.71
N PRO A 302 22.54 9.73 -36.14
CA PRO A 302 22.02 8.40 -35.81
C PRO A 302 22.76 7.60 -34.72
N VAL A 303 22.09 6.53 -34.28
CA VAL A 303 22.36 5.63 -33.15
C VAL A 303 23.20 4.40 -33.56
N GLY A 304 24.14 3.98 -32.70
CA GLY A 304 24.96 2.77 -32.83
C GLY A 304 24.28 1.47 -32.34
N ALA A 305 24.75 0.35 -32.90
CA ALA A 305 24.12 -0.96 -33.02
C ALA A 305 23.52 -1.63 -31.76
N ARG A 306 22.35 -2.24 -31.97
CA ARG A 306 21.57 -3.09 -31.04
C ARG A 306 21.80 -4.58 -31.36
N PRO A 307 21.84 -5.49 -30.36
CA PRO A 307 21.83 -6.94 -30.63
C PRO A 307 20.46 -7.39 -31.19
N ALA A 308 20.48 -8.53 -31.89
CA ALA A 308 19.41 -9.01 -32.75
C ALA A 308 18.02 -9.09 -32.08
N PRO A 309 16.93 -8.77 -32.81
CA PRO A 309 15.59 -8.77 -32.24
C PRO A 309 15.11 -10.20 -31.97
N ARG A 310 14.85 -10.51 -30.70
CA ARG A 310 13.94 -11.61 -30.33
C ARG A 310 12.55 -11.26 -30.89
N ARG A 311 11.95 -12.23 -31.58
CA ARG A 311 10.65 -12.18 -32.26
C ARG A 311 9.58 -11.49 -31.40
N ALA A 312 8.80 -10.59 -32.00
CA ALA A 312 7.69 -9.91 -31.33
C ALA A 312 6.75 -10.95 -30.69
N LEU A 313 6.54 -10.82 -29.37
CA LEU A 313 5.66 -11.71 -28.63
C LEU A 313 4.20 -11.48 -29.05
N ARG A 314 3.45 -12.57 -29.25
CA ARG A 314 2.01 -12.51 -29.56
C ARG A 314 1.15 -12.17 -28.34
N ARG A 315 1.67 -12.45 -27.14
CA ARG A 315 1.09 -12.16 -25.81
C ARG A 315 2.21 -11.93 -24.80
N PRO A 316 1.97 -11.23 -23.67
CA PRO A 316 2.93 -11.18 -22.57
C PRO A 316 3.35 -12.58 -22.09
N GLU A 317 4.61 -12.73 -21.71
CA GLU A 317 5.15 -13.93 -21.06
C GLU A 317 4.66 -14.01 -19.62
N VAL A 318 4.04 -15.12 -19.25
CA VAL A 318 3.55 -15.37 -17.89
C VAL A 318 4.70 -15.86 -17.02
N VAL A 319 4.99 -15.14 -15.93
CA VAL A 319 6.11 -15.43 -15.04
C VAL A 319 5.58 -15.78 -13.66
N PHE A 320 5.73 -17.03 -13.23
CA PHE A 320 5.34 -17.44 -11.87
C PHE A 320 6.46 -17.12 -10.88
N MET A 321 6.12 -16.45 -9.79
CA MET A 321 7.07 -15.94 -8.79
C MET A 321 6.85 -16.58 -7.43
N TYR A 322 7.92 -17.08 -6.81
CA TYR A 322 7.86 -17.81 -5.54
C TYR A 322 8.66 -17.10 -4.45
N GLY A 323 7.99 -16.89 -3.31
CA GLY A 323 8.55 -16.18 -2.16
C GLY A 323 9.28 -17.10 -1.20
N GLY A 324 10.19 -16.53 -0.41
CA GLY A 324 10.94 -17.25 0.61
C GLY A 324 10.49 -16.96 2.04
N GLN A 325 11.40 -17.26 2.97
CA GLN A 325 11.24 -17.05 4.40
C GLN A 325 10.91 -15.59 4.76
N GLY A 326 10.08 -15.42 5.79
CA GLY A 326 9.56 -14.13 6.24
C GLY A 326 8.21 -13.75 5.62
N THR A 327 7.65 -14.58 4.73
CA THR A 327 6.33 -14.36 4.10
C THR A 327 5.21 -15.20 4.70
N GLN A 328 5.56 -16.21 5.52
CA GLN A 328 4.63 -17.16 6.11
C GLN A 328 3.79 -16.57 7.24
N TYR A 329 2.60 -17.15 7.45
CA TYR A 329 1.71 -16.85 8.57
C TYR A 329 0.79 -18.05 8.82
N TYR A 330 0.27 -18.16 10.05
CA TYR A 330 -0.75 -19.17 10.37
C TYR A 330 -1.98 -19.03 9.47
N ARG A 331 -2.51 -20.16 9.02
CA ARG A 331 -3.67 -20.28 8.11
C ARG A 331 -3.43 -19.81 6.68
N MET A 332 -2.18 -19.61 6.26
CA MET A 332 -1.87 -19.38 4.85
C MET A 332 -2.42 -20.52 3.98
N GLY A 333 -3.10 -20.16 2.90
CA GLY A 333 -3.71 -21.13 1.98
C GLY A 333 -4.91 -21.90 2.52
N GLN A 334 -5.37 -21.70 3.78
CA GLN A 334 -6.45 -22.50 4.38
C GLN A 334 -7.76 -22.43 3.57
N GLU A 335 -8.14 -21.23 3.13
CA GLU A 335 -9.36 -21.05 2.32
C GLU A 335 -9.30 -21.82 0.98
N LEU A 336 -8.12 -21.89 0.34
CA LEU A 336 -7.94 -22.67 -0.89
C LEU A 336 -7.86 -24.16 -0.60
N TYR A 337 -7.23 -24.55 0.52
CA TYR A 337 -7.30 -25.91 1.01
C TYR A 337 -8.76 -26.35 1.14
N ASP A 338 -9.63 -25.52 1.72
CA ASP A 338 -11.03 -25.83 1.95
C ASP A 338 -11.91 -25.80 0.69
N THR A 339 -11.52 -25.06 -0.35
CA THR A 339 -12.41 -24.76 -1.49
C THR A 339 -11.89 -25.21 -2.86
N HIS A 340 -10.60 -25.54 -3.01
CA HIS A 340 -9.97 -25.86 -4.30
C HIS A 340 -9.35 -27.27 -4.29
N PRO A 341 -9.98 -28.27 -4.95
CA PRO A 341 -9.55 -29.68 -4.90
C PRO A 341 -8.08 -29.91 -5.25
N ALA A 342 -7.59 -29.38 -6.39
CA ALA A 342 -6.20 -29.58 -6.80
C ALA A 342 -5.17 -28.96 -5.82
N PHE A 343 -5.53 -27.84 -5.17
CA PHE A 343 -4.69 -27.25 -4.14
C PHE A 343 -4.65 -28.15 -2.89
N ARG A 344 -5.82 -28.68 -2.48
CA ARG A 344 -5.94 -29.60 -1.35
C ARG A 344 -5.13 -30.87 -1.57
N ASP A 345 -5.29 -31.52 -2.72
CA ASP A 345 -4.61 -32.77 -3.06
C ASP A 345 -3.08 -32.58 -3.07
N ALA A 346 -2.60 -31.46 -3.62
CA ALA A 346 -1.18 -31.12 -3.59
C ALA A 346 -0.67 -30.86 -2.16
N MET A 347 -1.42 -30.13 -1.34
CA MET A 347 -1.07 -29.89 0.07
C MET A 347 -1.08 -31.18 0.91
N ASP A 348 -2.05 -32.07 0.69
CA ASP A 348 -2.15 -33.36 1.39
C ASP A 348 -0.97 -34.27 1.03
N ARG A 349 -0.55 -34.29 -0.23
CA ARG A 349 0.67 -35.00 -0.65
C ARG A 349 1.92 -34.44 0.02
N CYS A 350 2.05 -33.11 0.11
CA CYS A 350 3.14 -32.48 0.84
C CYS A 350 3.11 -32.85 2.33
N SER A 351 1.93 -32.81 2.95
CA SER A 351 1.75 -33.14 4.36
C SER A 351 2.08 -34.60 4.65
N ALA A 352 1.73 -35.54 3.75
CA ALA A 352 2.05 -36.96 3.92
C ALA A 352 3.56 -37.22 3.90
N LEU A 353 4.30 -36.59 2.98
CA LEU A 353 5.77 -36.68 2.93
C LEU A 353 6.42 -36.04 4.16
N TYR A 354 5.91 -34.88 4.58
CA TYR A 354 6.35 -34.20 5.78
C TYR A 354 6.10 -35.04 7.04
N GLU A 355 4.91 -35.61 7.18
CA GLU A 355 4.52 -36.43 8.33
C GLU A 355 5.33 -37.73 8.40
N ALA A 356 5.64 -38.35 7.25
CA ALA A 356 6.53 -39.50 7.21
C ALA A 356 7.95 -39.18 7.73
N ALA A 357 8.42 -37.95 7.55
CA ALA A 357 9.74 -37.50 8.00
C ALA A 357 9.74 -36.92 9.44
N GLN A 358 8.67 -36.24 9.84
CA GLN A 358 8.60 -35.41 11.07
C GLN A 358 7.64 -35.94 12.13
N GLY A 359 6.82 -36.94 11.80
CA GLY A 359 5.83 -37.53 12.70
C GLY A 359 4.64 -36.61 13.04
N THR A 360 4.49 -35.48 12.35
CA THR A 360 3.40 -34.52 12.56
C THR A 360 2.83 -34.02 11.24
N SER A 361 1.53 -33.69 11.21
CA SER A 361 0.89 -33.15 10.01
C SER A 361 1.29 -31.69 9.78
N LEU A 362 1.79 -31.40 8.57
CA LEU A 362 2.14 -30.04 8.15
C LEU A 362 0.89 -29.15 8.06
N VAL A 363 -0.20 -29.67 7.49
CA VAL A 363 -1.46 -28.93 7.38
C VAL A 363 -2.01 -28.58 8.76
N ALA A 364 -2.00 -29.53 9.70
CA ALA A 364 -2.44 -29.26 11.08
C ALA A 364 -1.59 -28.18 11.76
N ALA A 365 -0.26 -28.21 11.57
CA ALA A 365 0.64 -27.20 12.10
C ALA A 365 0.40 -25.81 11.48
N MET A 366 0.19 -25.76 10.16
CA MET A 366 -0.07 -24.51 9.44
C MET A 366 -1.43 -23.90 9.76
N HIS A 367 -2.47 -24.72 9.90
CA HIS A 367 -3.86 -24.27 10.05
C HIS A 367 -4.34 -24.26 11.51
N ASP A 368 -3.41 -24.36 12.47
CA ASP A 368 -3.72 -24.27 13.90
C ASP A 368 -4.44 -22.95 14.22
N GLY A 369 -5.75 -23.08 14.48
CA GLY A 369 -6.61 -21.95 14.72
C GLY A 369 -6.37 -21.24 16.04
N THR A 370 -5.69 -21.89 16.99
CA THR A 370 -5.45 -21.37 18.35
C THR A 370 -4.32 -20.35 18.40
N ARG A 371 -3.43 -20.35 17.40
CA ARG A 371 -2.24 -19.48 17.33
C ARG A 371 -2.45 -18.21 16.51
N ARG A 372 -3.71 -17.81 16.31
CA ARG A 372 -4.03 -16.60 15.53
C ARG A 372 -3.35 -15.37 16.15
N GLY A 373 -2.55 -14.66 15.34
CA GLY A 373 -1.83 -13.46 15.76
C GLY A 373 -0.43 -13.72 16.35
N GLN A 374 0.02 -14.97 16.42
CA GLN A 374 1.41 -15.31 16.71
C GLN A 374 2.22 -15.43 15.40
N ASP A 375 3.53 -15.26 15.50
CA ASP A 375 4.43 -15.50 14.38
C ASP A 375 4.53 -17.00 14.09
N PHE A 376 4.38 -17.38 12.82
CA PHE A 376 4.66 -18.74 12.36
C PHE A 376 6.14 -18.78 11.94
N ASP A 377 7.03 -19.00 12.92
CA ASP A 377 8.48 -18.77 12.79
C ASP A 377 9.36 -19.99 13.11
N ASP A 378 8.73 -21.14 13.36
CA ASP A 378 9.44 -22.42 13.52
C ASP A 378 9.97 -22.90 12.16
N ILE A 379 11.29 -22.96 12.02
CA ILE A 379 11.91 -23.27 10.75
C ILE A 379 11.59 -24.69 10.26
N LEU A 380 11.39 -25.63 11.20
CA LEU A 380 11.09 -27.03 10.90
C LEU A 380 9.73 -27.19 10.22
N HIS A 381 8.80 -26.27 10.45
CA HIS A 381 7.52 -26.21 9.75
C HIS A 381 7.58 -25.26 8.55
N THR A 382 8.13 -24.06 8.71
CA THR A 382 7.96 -22.97 7.75
C THR A 382 8.68 -23.18 6.42
N HIS A 383 9.83 -23.87 6.39
CA HIS A 383 10.51 -24.23 5.13
C HIS A 383 9.64 -25.14 4.27
N ALA A 384 9.19 -26.26 4.84
CA ALA A 384 8.29 -27.19 4.16
C ALA A 384 6.97 -26.52 3.79
N ALA A 385 6.41 -25.70 4.68
CA ALA A 385 5.15 -25.01 4.45
C ALA A 385 5.19 -24.05 3.26
N LEU A 386 6.22 -23.21 3.16
CA LEU A 386 6.38 -22.26 2.04
C LEU A 386 6.59 -22.98 0.71
N TYR A 387 7.41 -24.04 0.70
CA TYR A 387 7.58 -24.90 -0.47
C TYR A 387 6.25 -25.52 -0.90
N SER A 388 5.53 -26.11 0.05
CA SER A 388 4.24 -26.79 -0.19
C SER A 388 3.17 -25.83 -0.70
N VAL A 389 3.11 -24.61 -0.18
CA VAL A 389 2.17 -23.58 -0.66
C VAL A 389 2.50 -23.16 -2.09
N GLY A 390 3.76 -22.83 -2.40
CA GLY A 390 4.15 -22.46 -3.76
C GLY A 390 3.88 -23.56 -4.78
N TRP A 391 4.18 -24.81 -4.41
CA TRP A 391 3.85 -26.00 -5.22
C TRP A 391 2.34 -26.16 -5.41
N SER A 392 1.56 -26.11 -4.33
CA SER A 392 0.11 -26.35 -4.39
C SER A 392 -0.64 -25.25 -5.14
N LEU A 393 -0.18 -23.99 -5.06
CA LEU A 393 -0.70 -22.91 -5.89
C LEU A 393 -0.41 -23.13 -7.38
N THR A 394 0.77 -23.68 -7.70
CA THR A 394 1.13 -24.03 -9.08
C THR A 394 0.24 -25.14 -9.62
N GLU A 395 0.02 -26.20 -8.83
CA GLU A 395 -0.84 -27.31 -9.22
C GLU A 395 -2.30 -26.88 -9.36
N ALA A 396 -2.77 -25.96 -8.51
CA ALA A 396 -4.10 -25.35 -8.66
C ALA A 396 -4.26 -24.64 -10.02
N LEU A 397 -3.29 -23.80 -10.40
CA LEU A 397 -3.32 -23.10 -11.69
C LEU A 397 -3.17 -24.05 -12.89
N ARG A 398 -2.33 -25.08 -12.77
CA ARG A 398 -2.16 -26.11 -13.81
C ARG A 398 -3.43 -26.91 -14.03
N ALA A 399 -4.16 -27.25 -12.96
CA ALA A 399 -5.45 -27.93 -13.05
C ALA A 399 -6.50 -27.08 -13.78
N GLU A 400 -6.41 -25.75 -13.69
CA GLU A 400 -7.23 -24.81 -14.45
C GLU A 400 -6.69 -24.51 -15.88
N GLY A 401 -5.57 -25.13 -16.28
CA GLY A 401 -4.98 -24.99 -17.61
C GLY A 401 -3.98 -23.84 -17.78
N PHE A 402 -3.60 -23.15 -16.69
CA PHE A 402 -2.61 -22.08 -16.75
C PHE A 402 -1.20 -22.60 -16.47
N HIS A 403 -0.28 -22.27 -17.38
CA HIS A 403 1.12 -22.66 -17.31
C HIS A 403 2.03 -21.42 -17.40
N PRO A 404 3.13 -21.37 -16.63
CA PRO A 404 4.12 -20.32 -16.77
C PRO A 404 4.92 -20.48 -18.07
N ASP A 405 5.28 -19.35 -18.68
CA ASP A 405 6.30 -19.28 -19.73
C ASP A 405 7.72 -19.20 -19.12
N ALA A 406 7.83 -18.73 -17.87
CA ALA A 406 9.06 -18.74 -17.07
C ALA A 406 8.73 -18.74 -15.56
N VAL A 407 9.73 -19.08 -14.73
CA VAL A 407 9.62 -19.05 -13.27
C VAL A 407 10.71 -18.17 -12.65
N LEU A 408 10.39 -17.56 -11.51
CA LEU A 408 11.30 -16.73 -10.73
C LEU A 408 11.23 -17.13 -9.26
N GLY A 409 12.37 -17.37 -8.64
CA GLY A 409 12.45 -17.63 -7.21
C GLY A 409 13.14 -16.51 -6.44
N HIS A 410 12.68 -16.26 -5.22
CA HIS A 410 13.31 -15.38 -4.23
C HIS A 410 13.67 -16.19 -2.99
N SER A 411 14.96 -16.30 -2.67
CA SER A 411 15.45 -17.07 -1.53
C SER A 411 14.94 -18.53 -1.60
N LEU A 412 14.30 -19.06 -0.55
CA LEU A 412 13.70 -20.41 -0.55
C LEU A 412 12.78 -20.67 -1.77
N GLY A 413 12.14 -19.64 -2.33
CA GLY A 413 11.31 -19.77 -3.53
C GLY A 413 12.09 -20.23 -4.77
N GLU A 414 13.42 -20.12 -4.79
CA GLU A 414 14.27 -20.64 -5.86
C GLU A 414 14.21 -22.16 -6.00
N TYR A 415 14.03 -22.89 -4.90
CA TYR A 415 13.83 -24.35 -4.93
C TYR A 415 12.46 -24.72 -5.51
N VAL A 416 11.42 -23.92 -5.23
CA VAL A 416 10.09 -24.10 -5.82
C VAL A 416 10.13 -23.83 -7.32
N ALA A 417 10.76 -22.71 -7.73
CA ALA A 417 10.93 -22.37 -9.14
C ALA A 417 11.66 -23.49 -9.91
N ALA A 418 12.79 -23.97 -9.38
CA ALA A 418 13.56 -25.07 -9.98
C ALA A 418 12.72 -26.36 -10.10
N THR A 419 11.96 -26.71 -9.06
CA THR A 419 11.05 -27.87 -9.09
C THR A 419 9.98 -27.69 -10.16
N VAL A 420 9.30 -26.55 -10.21
CA VAL A 420 8.20 -26.28 -11.16
C VAL A 420 8.70 -26.31 -12.61
N ALA A 421 9.93 -25.86 -12.86
CA ALA A 421 10.57 -25.93 -14.17
C ALA A 421 11.05 -27.35 -14.53
N GLY A 422 10.99 -28.31 -13.61
CA GLY A 422 11.43 -29.70 -13.83
C GLY A 422 12.93 -29.91 -13.64
N ALA A 423 13.65 -28.95 -13.04
CA ALA A 423 15.06 -29.14 -12.72
C ALA A 423 15.28 -30.18 -11.61
N MET A 424 14.30 -30.41 -10.73
CA MET A 424 14.31 -31.52 -9.77
C MET A 424 12.90 -32.06 -9.57
N SER A 425 12.79 -33.26 -8.99
CA SER A 425 11.49 -33.81 -8.61
C SER A 425 10.88 -33.03 -7.44
N PHE A 426 9.56 -33.07 -7.33
CA PHE A 426 8.83 -32.48 -6.21
C PHE A 426 9.25 -33.10 -4.87
N GLU A 427 9.43 -34.42 -4.83
CA GLU A 427 9.89 -35.15 -3.65
C GLU A 427 11.29 -34.70 -3.21
N ASP A 428 12.23 -34.61 -4.15
CA ASP A 428 13.61 -34.20 -3.85
C ASP A 428 13.66 -32.74 -3.39
N GLY A 429 12.84 -31.86 -3.99
CA GLY A 429 12.76 -30.46 -3.59
C GLY A 429 12.21 -30.29 -2.18
N LEU A 430 11.14 -31.01 -1.83
CA LEU A 430 10.57 -30.99 -0.48
C LEU A 430 11.54 -31.59 0.55
N ASP A 431 12.17 -32.72 0.24
CA ASP A 431 13.17 -33.36 1.10
C ASP A 431 14.40 -32.46 1.32
N LEU A 432 14.88 -31.79 0.27
CA LEU A 432 15.99 -30.82 0.36
C LEU A 432 15.66 -29.71 1.35
N VAL A 433 14.50 -29.04 1.21
CA VAL A 433 14.16 -27.91 2.09
C VAL A 433 13.90 -28.36 3.54
N MET A 434 13.39 -29.59 3.75
CA MET A 434 13.25 -30.16 5.09
C MET A 434 14.62 -30.44 5.73
N LYS A 435 15.53 -31.09 5.01
CA LYS A 435 16.90 -31.35 5.50
C LYS A 435 17.67 -30.06 5.75
N GLN A 436 17.48 -29.05 4.90
CA GLN A 436 18.06 -27.73 5.08
C GLN A 436 17.52 -27.05 6.36
N ALA A 437 16.21 -27.15 6.64
CA ALA A 437 15.63 -26.62 7.87
C ALA A 437 16.22 -27.28 9.13
N HIS A 438 16.42 -28.60 9.12
CA HIS A 438 17.05 -29.31 10.25
C HIS A 438 18.50 -28.89 10.46
N LEU A 439 19.24 -28.75 9.37
CA LEU A 439 20.63 -28.32 9.41
C LEU A 439 20.73 -26.91 10.02
N LEU A 440 19.87 -25.99 9.58
CA LEU A 440 19.80 -24.63 10.10
C LEU A 440 19.44 -24.62 11.59
N ASP A 441 18.38 -25.32 11.99
CA ASP A 441 17.92 -25.38 13.39
C ASP A 441 18.98 -25.95 14.35
N GLN A 442 19.70 -26.98 13.93
CA GLN A 442 20.67 -27.69 14.79
C GLN A 442 22.03 -27.01 14.88
N ARG A 443 22.44 -26.27 13.85
CA ARG A 443 23.85 -25.86 13.68
C ARG A 443 24.03 -24.35 13.59
N CYS A 444 23.00 -23.59 13.22
CA CYS A 444 23.12 -22.14 13.17
C CYS A 444 22.74 -21.51 14.50
N ARG A 445 23.51 -20.48 14.87
CA ARG A 445 23.18 -19.61 15.99
C ARG A 445 21.91 -18.78 15.70
N PRO A 446 21.16 -18.39 16.74
CA PRO A 446 20.01 -17.50 16.59
C PRO A 446 20.38 -16.19 15.89
N GLY A 447 19.48 -15.73 15.03
CA GLY A 447 19.63 -14.48 14.30
C GLY A 447 18.29 -13.79 14.06
N GLY A 448 18.27 -12.92 13.08
CA GLY A 448 17.05 -12.31 12.61
C GLY A 448 17.27 -11.53 11.34
N MET A 449 16.16 -11.03 10.81
CA MET A 449 16.15 -10.19 9.61
C MET A 449 15.24 -8.98 9.83
N LEU A 450 15.63 -7.86 9.26
CA LEU A 450 14.93 -6.58 9.35
C LEU A 450 14.69 -6.05 7.94
N SER A 451 13.42 -5.93 7.54
CA SER A 451 13.04 -5.23 6.33
C SER A 451 12.98 -3.74 6.61
N VAL A 452 13.73 -2.93 5.87
CA VAL A 452 13.84 -1.49 6.04
C VAL A 452 13.22 -0.80 4.83
N LEU A 453 12.21 0.03 5.07
CA LEU A 453 11.56 0.82 4.04
C LEU A 453 12.27 2.17 3.87
N ALA A 454 13.44 2.12 3.24
CA ALA A 454 14.26 3.27 2.89
C ALA A 454 15.11 2.95 1.64
N PRO A 455 15.68 3.96 0.96
CA PRO A 455 16.64 3.73 -0.11
C PRO A 455 17.81 2.84 0.37
N PRO A 456 18.26 1.84 -0.40
CA PRO A 456 19.37 0.96 -0.01
C PRO A 456 20.68 1.70 0.25
N SER A 457 20.82 2.91 -0.28
CA SER A 457 21.95 3.80 0.04
C SER A 457 22.04 4.15 1.53
N LEU A 458 20.97 4.03 2.31
CA LEU A 458 20.99 4.17 3.77
C LEU A 458 21.93 3.14 4.42
N TYR A 459 21.93 1.89 3.96
CA TYR A 459 22.84 0.84 4.45
C TYR A 459 24.31 1.26 4.31
N GLN A 460 24.66 1.90 3.19
CA GLN A 460 26.02 2.36 2.93
C GLN A 460 26.39 3.62 3.74
N ARG A 461 25.42 4.53 3.93
CA ARG A 461 25.63 5.80 4.65
C ARG A 461 25.71 5.62 6.17
N ARG A 462 25.00 4.65 6.73
CA ARG A 462 24.90 4.40 8.18
C ARG A 462 25.56 3.08 8.58
N ARG A 463 26.84 2.95 8.26
CA ARG A 463 27.65 1.75 8.59
C ARG A 463 27.73 1.48 10.09
N ASP A 464 27.62 2.53 10.90
CA ASP A 464 27.52 2.47 12.36
C ASP A 464 26.27 1.70 12.79
N LEU A 465 25.11 2.06 12.23
CA LEU A 465 23.81 1.48 12.57
C LEU A 465 23.70 0.02 12.12
N PHE A 466 24.28 -0.31 10.96
CA PHE A 466 24.24 -1.67 10.40
C PHE A 466 25.51 -2.47 10.68
N ALA A 467 26.36 -2.05 11.63
CA ALA A 467 27.57 -2.77 11.98
C ALA A 467 27.23 -4.20 12.46
N GLY A 468 27.84 -5.21 11.82
CA GLY A 468 27.56 -6.62 12.11
C GLY A 468 26.30 -7.20 11.46
N LEU A 469 25.58 -6.40 10.66
CA LEU A 469 24.46 -6.86 9.83
C LEU A 469 24.89 -6.92 8.36
N ALA A 470 24.54 -8.01 7.68
CA ALA A 470 24.71 -8.16 6.24
C ALA A 470 23.51 -7.59 5.47
N LEU A 471 23.76 -7.02 4.29
CA LEU A 471 22.71 -6.70 3.32
C LEU A 471 22.18 -8.00 2.68
N ALA A 472 21.08 -8.51 3.24
CA ALA A 472 20.47 -9.76 2.83
C ALA A 472 19.76 -9.68 1.48
N GLY A 473 19.15 -8.54 1.16
CA GLY A 473 18.46 -8.38 -0.11
C GLY A 473 18.05 -6.94 -0.40
N VAL A 474 17.81 -6.65 -1.68
CA VAL A 474 17.18 -5.40 -2.11
C VAL A 474 16.00 -5.77 -3.02
N ASN A 475 14.82 -5.30 -2.64
CA ASN A 475 13.58 -5.66 -3.32
C ASN A 475 13.17 -4.59 -4.33
N PHE A 476 13.42 -3.31 -4.05
CA PHE A 476 13.23 -2.24 -5.03
C PHE A 476 14.00 -0.99 -4.60
N THR A 477 14.30 -0.14 -5.58
CA THR A 477 14.98 1.13 -5.39
C THR A 477 14.15 2.27 -5.95
N GLY A 478 14.18 3.42 -5.28
CA GLY A 478 13.53 4.66 -5.70
C GLY A 478 14.36 5.88 -5.27
N GLY A 479 14.01 7.07 -5.76
CA GLY A 479 14.79 8.29 -5.49
C GLY A 479 14.86 8.64 -4.00
N THR A 480 13.73 8.59 -3.30
CA THR A 480 13.62 8.82 -1.84
C THR A 480 12.97 7.64 -1.10
N THR A 481 12.52 6.62 -1.82
CA THR A 481 11.90 5.40 -1.29
C THR A 481 12.71 4.18 -1.70
N GLY A 482 12.51 3.05 -1.03
CA GLY A 482 13.20 1.82 -1.34
C GLY A 482 12.87 0.75 -0.32
N ASN A 483 13.25 -0.49 -0.60
CA ASN A 483 13.19 -1.55 0.37
C ASN A 483 14.42 -2.45 0.27
N PHE A 484 15.09 -2.60 1.40
CA PHE A 484 16.18 -3.55 1.55
C PHE A 484 16.02 -4.32 2.86
N VAL A 485 16.67 -5.46 2.93
CA VAL A 485 16.63 -6.34 4.10
C VAL A 485 18.04 -6.50 4.63
N VAL A 486 18.20 -6.35 5.94
CA VAL A 486 19.45 -6.65 6.65
C VAL A 486 19.28 -7.86 7.53
N SER A 487 20.37 -8.58 7.77
CA SER A 487 20.35 -9.87 8.46
C SER A 487 21.61 -10.07 9.30
N GLY A 488 21.46 -10.67 10.47
CA GLY A 488 22.57 -10.93 11.36
C GLY A 488 22.09 -11.37 12.74
N GLU A 489 22.91 -11.12 13.75
CA GLU A 489 22.62 -11.51 15.13
C GLU A 489 21.33 -10.83 15.63
N ALA A 490 20.52 -11.56 16.41
CA ALA A 490 19.20 -11.12 16.82
C ALA A 490 19.23 -9.81 17.62
N GLU A 491 20.26 -9.62 18.44
CA GLU A 491 20.50 -8.41 19.23
C GLU A 491 20.79 -7.21 18.31
N ARG A 492 21.69 -7.36 17.34
CA ARG A 492 22.04 -6.32 16.35
C ARG A 492 20.84 -5.90 15.52
N VAL A 493 19.99 -6.85 15.12
CA VAL A 493 18.73 -6.57 14.44
C VAL A 493 17.80 -5.72 15.31
N THR A 494 17.76 -5.99 16.62
CA THR A 494 16.92 -5.26 17.58
C THR A 494 17.46 -3.84 17.82
N GLU A 495 18.78 -3.70 17.97
CA GLU A 495 19.46 -2.40 18.09
C GLU A 495 19.22 -1.53 16.85
N ALA A 496 19.44 -2.08 15.66
CA ALA A 496 19.25 -1.36 14.40
C ALA A 496 17.78 -0.93 14.22
N ARG A 497 16.81 -1.79 14.58
CA ARG A 497 15.40 -1.42 14.56
C ARG A 497 15.11 -0.26 15.50
N ALA A 498 15.55 -0.33 16.76
CA ALA A 498 15.29 0.71 17.74
C ALA A 498 15.89 2.07 17.31
N ALA A 499 17.08 2.05 16.71
CA ALA A 499 17.70 3.24 16.15
C ALA A 499 16.89 3.82 14.97
N LEU A 500 16.46 2.97 14.03
CA LEU A 500 15.63 3.39 12.89
C LEU A 500 14.27 3.93 13.33
N ASP A 501 13.63 3.32 14.33
CA ASP A 501 12.37 3.79 14.92
C ASP A 501 12.55 5.19 15.54
N GLY A 502 13.67 5.44 16.24
CA GLY A 502 14.04 6.76 16.78
C GLY A 502 14.26 7.83 15.70
N GLU A 503 14.58 7.42 14.47
CA GLU A 503 14.77 8.28 13.31
C GLU A 503 13.53 8.36 12.41
N GLY A 504 12.42 7.70 12.79
CA GLY A 504 11.18 7.67 12.00
C GLY A 504 11.28 6.84 10.71
N VAL A 505 12.29 5.99 10.57
CA VAL A 505 12.44 5.08 9.42
C VAL A 505 11.68 3.79 9.69
N ILE A 506 10.71 3.47 8.84
CA ILE A 506 9.90 2.25 9.00
C ILE A 506 10.78 1.01 8.79
N ALA A 507 10.90 0.20 9.84
CA ALA A 507 11.59 -1.09 9.80
C ALA A 507 10.74 -2.19 10.45
N VAL A 508 10.61 -3.32 9.78
CA VAL A 508 9.78 -4.46 10.21
C VAL A 508 10.65 -5.68 10.40
N ARG A 509 10.65 -6.23 11.62
CA ARG A 509 11.31 -7.52 11.89
C ARG A 509 10.54 -8.62 11.17
N LEU A 510 11.24 -9.43 10.38
CA LEU A 510 10.63 -10.58 9.71
C LEU A 510 10.41 -11.71 10.74
N PRO A 511 9.35 -12.53 10.59
CA PRO A 511 9.02 -13.63 11.51
C PRO A 511 9.96 -14.83 11.31
N VAL A 512 11.26 -14.61 11.54
CA VAL A 512 12.32 -15.58 11.39
C VAL A 512 13.28 -15.53 12.57
N ARG A 513 13.78 -16.70 12.97
CA ARG A 513 14.75 -16.86 14.06
C ARG A 513 16.20 -17.00 13.59
N HIS A 514 16.43 -16.97 12.29
CA HIS A 514 17.72 -17.17 11.66
C HIS A 514 18.10 -15.94 10.84
N GLY A 515 19.39 -15.60 10.81
CA GLY A 515 19.92 -14.55 9.96
C GLY A 515 20.28 -15.09 8.58
N PHE A 516 19.28 -15.36 7.73
CA PHE A 516 19.51 -15.81 6.34
C PHE A 516 20.31 -14.78 5.54
N HIS A 517 21.02 -15.21 4.50
CA HIS A 517 21.81 -14.32 3.62
C HIS A 517 22.89 -13.52 4.35
N SER A 518 23.46 -14.11 5.41
CA SER A 518 24.50 -13.50 6.25
C SER A 518 25.60 -14.49 6.62
N GLY A 519 26.69 -13.99 7.20
CA GLY A 519 27.77 -14.83 7.71
C GLY A 519 27.37 -15.74 8.89
N LEU A 520 26.17 -15.60 9.45
CA LEU A 520 25.70 -16.54 10.48
C LEU A 520 25.55 -17.98 9.97
N LEU A 521 25.45 -18.16 8.65
CA LEU A 521 25.28 -19.47 8.04
C LEU A 521 26.62 -20.15 7.67
N ASP A 522 27.76 -19.44 7.77
CA ASP A 522 29.04 -19.93 7.25
C ASP A 522 29.46 -21.30 7.83
N ASP A 523 29.05 -21.58 9.08
CA ASP A 523 29.33 -22.84 9.79
C ASP A 523 28.64 -24.07 9.18
N ILE A 524 27.58 -23.89 8.39
CA ILE A 524 26.86 -24.99 7.73
C ILE A 524 27.21 -25.15 6.26
N ARG A 525 28.20 -24.41 5.74
CA ARG A 525 28.53 -24.39 4.31
C ARG A 525 28.79 -25.76 3.74
N HIS A 526 29.61 -26.57 4.43
CA HIS A 526 30.00 -27.88 3.94
C HIS A 526 28.81 -28.84 3.89
N GLU A 527 28.03 -28.90 4.97
CA GLU A 527 26.84 -29.73 5.10
C GLU A 527 25.75 -29.31 4.10
N CYS A 528 25.51 -28.00 3.93
CA CYS A 528 24.52 -27.49 2.98
C CYS A 528 24.89 -27.85 1.53
N ARG A 529 26.17 -27.73 1.15
CA ARG A 529 26.64 -28.21 -0.16
C ARG A 529 26.50 -29.71 -0.30
N SER A 530 26.68 -30.47 0.77
CA SER A 530 26.46 -31.93 0.74
C SER A 530 25.00 -32.27 0.47
N LEU A 531 24.05 -31.51 1.02
CA LEU A 531 22.62 -31.65 0.69
C LEU A 531 22.37 -31.35 -0.78
N GLY A 532 22.95 -30.27 -1.32
CA GLY A 532 22.83 -29.93 -2.74
C GLY A 532 23.38 -31.03 -3.66
N ARG A 533 24.54 -31.63 -3.36
CA ARG A 533 25.11 -32.74 -4.15
C ARG A 533 24.24 -34.00 -4.18
N ALA A 534 23.40 -34.20 -3.17
CA ALA A 534 22.52 -35.36 -3.09
C ALA A 534 21.28 -35.23 -3.99
N VAL A 535 20.98 -34.03 -4.50
CA VAL A 535 19.82 -33.78 -5.36
C VAL A 535 20.16 -34.09 -6.81
N THR A 536 19.29 -34.85 -7.47
CA THR A 536 19.39 -35.06 -8.91
C THR A 536 18.83 -33.85 -9.64
N VAL A 537 19.69 -33.15 -10.38
CA VAL A 537 19.30 -31.96 -11.15
C VAL A 537 19.28 -32.27 -12.65
N ASN A 538 18.14 -31.98 -13.27
CA ASN A 538 17.88 -32.13 -14.69
C ASN A 538 17.89 -30.77 -15.39
N SER A 539 17.97 -30.78 -16.72
CA SER A 539 17.73 -29.59 -17.52
C SER A 539 16.27 -29.14 -17.37
N PRO A 540 16.00 -27.89 -16.95
CA PRO A 540 14.64 -27.40 -16.82
C PRO A 540 13.96 -27.27 -18.19
N THR A 541 12.64 -27.46 -18.17
CA THR A 541 11.75 -27.32 -19.34
C THR A 541 11.30 -25.87 -19.57
N LEU A 542 11.52 -24.99 -18.59
CA LEU A 542 11.18 -23.57 -18.60
C LEU A 542 12.39 -22.73 -18.17
N PRO A 543 12.53 -21.47 -18.62
CA PRO A 543 13.50 -20.54 -18.06
C PRO A 543 13.31 -20.36 -16.54
N VAL A 544 14.40 -20.44 -15.79
CA VAL A 544 14.43 -20.25 -14.33
C VAL A 544 15.24 -19.00 -14.01
N TYR A 545 14.59 -17.97 -13.46
CA TYR A 545 15.24 -16.73 -13.05
C TYR A 545 15.59 -16.75 -11.56
N SER A 546 16.85 -16.49 -11.25
CA SER A 546 17.42 -16.54 -9.91
C SER A 546 17.70 -15.14 -9.37
N CYS A 547 17.20 -14.87 -8.16
CA CYS A 547 17.60 -13.67 -7.42
C CYS A 547 19.01 -13.82 -6.82
N ALA A 548 19.46 -15.04 -6.52
CA ALA A 548 20.81 -15.31 -6.06
C ALA A 548 21.87 -14.99 -7.13
N TYR A 549 21.55 -15.08 -8.42
CA TYR A 549 22.45 -14.75 -9.55
C TYR A 549 22.06 -13.50 -10.35
N ALA A 550 20.88 -12.93 -10.13
CA ALA A 550 20.33 -11.78 -10.86
C ALA A 550 20.20 -12.00 -12.38
N GLY A 551 19.80 -13.22 -12.78
CA GLY A 551 19.63 -13.60 -14.18
C GLY A 551 18.97 -14.98 -14.33
N GLU A 552 18.85 -15.42 -15.59
CA GLU A 552 18.43 -16.79 -15.93
C GLU A 552 19.52 -17.78 -15.51
N LEU A 553 19.14 -18.89 -14.89
CA LEU A 553 20.07 -19.98 -14.56
C LEU A 553 20.56 -20.64 -15.84
N ASP A 554 21.87 -20.64 -16.01
CA ASP A 554 22.52 -21.33 -17.12
C ASP A 554 22.83 -22.81 -16.77
N GLY A 555 23.30 -23.54 -17.78
CA GLY A 555 23.67 -24.95 -17.60
C GLY A 555 24.80 -25.15 -16.58
N ALA A 556 25.70 -24.18 -16.41
CA ALA A 556 26.81 -24.29 -15.46
C ALA A 556 26.29 -24.24 -14.02
N ALA A 557 25.39 -23.30 -13.72
CA ALA A 557 24.71 -23.20 -12.43
C ALA A 557 23.94 -24.48 -12.08
N LEU A 558 23.25 -25.08 -13.05
CA LEU A 558 22.52 -26.34 -12.86
C LEU A 558 23.45 -27.53 -12.59
N THR A 559 24.62 -27.59 -13.25
CA THR A 559 25.62 -28.64 -12.98
C THR A 559 26.35 -28.47 -11.65
N ALA A 560 26.47 -27.23 -11.16
CA ALA A 560 27.07 -26.89 -9.88
C ALA A 560 25.99 -26.61 -8.82
N TRP A 561 24.96 -27.45 -8.77
CA TRP A 561 23.79 -27.23 -7.92
C TRP A 561 24.12 -27.08 -6.43
N ASP A 562 25.19 -27.72 -5.95
CA ASP A 562 25.60 -27.58 -4.56
C ASP A 562 26.13 -26.20 -4.22
N ASP A 563 26.90 -25.58 -5.14
CA ASP A 563 27.31 -24.19 -5.02
C ASP A 563 26.10 -23.26 -5.11
N TYR A 564 25.20 -23.50 -6.06
CA TYR A 564 23.98 -22.71 -6.20
C TYR A 564 23.08 -22.79 -4.95
N ALA A 565 22.82 -23.99 -4.43
CA ALA A 565 22.00 -24.19 -3.24
C ALA A 565 22.59 -23.50 -2.00
N TRP A 566 23.92 -23.45 -1.88
CA TRP A 566 24.60 -22.67 -0.86
C TRP A 566 24.44 -21.17 -1.08
N ASP A 567 24.65 -20.69 -2.30
CA ASP A 567 24.56 -19.27 -2.66
C ASP A 567 23.15 -18.72 -2.50
N VAL A 568 22.11 -19.53 -2.72
CA VAL A 568 20.70 -19.15 -2.47
C VAL A 568 20.48 -18.75 -1.01
N ILE A 569 20.99 -19.52 -0.05
CA ILE A 569 20.77 -19.22 1.38
C ILE A 569 21.79 -18.23 1.96
N ARG A 570 23.00 -18.18 1.40
CA ARG A 570 24.11 -17.39 1.94
C ARG A 570 24.28 -16.03 1.26
N GLY A 571 24.06 -15.98 -0.04
CA GLY A 571 24.25 -14.81 -0.89
C GLY A 571 23.13 -13.79 -0.74
N ARG A 572 23.38 -12.56 -1.20
CA ARG A 572 22.36 -11.49 -1.24
C ARG A 572 21.31 -11.81 -2.30
N VAL A 573 20.04 -11.61 -1.94
CA VAL A 573 18.89 -11.66 -2.85
C VAL A 573 18.85 -10.38 -3.69
N ARG A 574 19.13 -10.49 -4.99
CA ARG A 574 19.27 -9.36 -5.92
C ARG A 574 18.05 -9.24 -6.85
N PHE A 575 16.88 -9.12 -6.22
CA PHE A 575 15.60 -9.02 -6.93
C PHE A 575 15.54 -7.73 -7.76
N ASP A 576 15.96 -6.60 -7.20
CA ASP A 576 16.03 -5.31 -7.91
C ASP A 576 16.88 -5.37 -9.18
N GLU A 577 18.06 -5.98 -9.10
CA GLU A 577 18.97 -6.14 -10.23
C GLU A 577 18.37 -7.07 -11.29
N LEU A 578 17.74 -8.18 -10.88
CA LEU A 578 17.04 -9.10 -11.77
C LEU A 578 15.90 -8.40 -12.54
N MET A 579 15.10 -7.60 -11.84
CA MET A 579 13.99 -6.85 -12.45
C MET A 579 14.51 -5.80 -13.45
N ALA A 580 15.63 -5.13 -13.15
CA ALA A 580 16.24 -4.14 -14.04
C ALA A 580 16.93 -4.74 -15.28
N THR A 581 17.34 -6.02 -15.21
CA THR A 581 18.05 -6.71 -16.29
C THR A 581 17.12 -7.59 -17.12
N ALA A 582 16.64 -8.69 -16.56
CA ALA A 582 15.87 -9.71 -17.25
C ALA A 582 14.46 -9.24 -17.62
N PHE A 583 13.89 -8.35 -16.81
CA PHE A 583 12.50 -7.90 -16.92
C PHE A 583 12.39 -6.38 -17.16
N ARG A 584 13.36 -5.77 -17.83
CA ARG A 584 13.43 -4.31 -18.04
C ARG A 584 12.15 -3.71 -18.65
N ASP A 585 11.45 -4.47 -19.47
CA ASP A 585 10.20 -4.05 -20.12
C ASP A 585 9.02 -4.80 -19.49
N PRO A 586 8.41 -4.25 -18.43
CA PRO A 586 7.35 -4.94 -17.69
C PRO A 586 6.09 -5.21 -18.52
N ALA A 587 5.87 -4.46 -19.62
CA ALA A 587 4.72 -4.66 -20.50
C ALA A 587 4.78 -5.98 -21.27
N ARG A 588 5.97 -6.58 -21.38
CA ARG A 588 6.19 -7.88 -22.03
C ARG A 588 5.88 -9.07 -21.14
N HIS A 589 5.61 -8.84 -19.85
CA HIS A 589 5.45 -9.89 -18.87
C HIS A 589 4.12 -9.74 -18.12
N TYR A 590 3.58 -10.87 -17.68
CA TYR A 590 2.49 -10.92 -16.71
C TYR A 590 2.97 -11.72 -15.50
N PHE A 591 3.17 -11.02 -14.38
CA PHE A 591 3.75 -11.60 -13.18
C PHE A 591 2.66 -12.24 -12.30
N VAL A 592 2.89 -13.48 -11.90
CA VAL A 592 1.98 -14.25 -11.06
C VAL A 592 2.67 -14.51 -9.72
N ASP A 593 2.24 -13.79 -8.69
CA ASP A 593 2.80 -13.90 -7.35
C ASP A 593 2.17 -15.08 -6.60
N LEU A 594 2.94 -16.15 -6.47
CA LEU A 594 2.62 -17.38 -5.74
C LEU A 594 3.32 -17.43 -4.38
N SER A 595 3.71 -16.28 -3.83
CA SER A 595 4.18 -16.19 -2.44
C SER A 595 3.02 -16.24 -1.45
N ALA A 596 3.29 -16.70 -0.22
CA ALA A 596 2.25 -16.86 0.80
C ALA A 596 1.49 -15.56 1.13
N SER A 597 2.19 -14.41 1.08
CA SER A 597 1.67 -13.10 1.48
C SER A 597 1.35 -12.15 0.33
N GLY A 598 1.61 -12.53 -0.93
CA GLY A 598 1.44 -11.64 -2.09
C GLY A 598 2.44 -10.47 -2.08
N SER A 599 3.66 -10.70 -1.57
CA SER A 599 4.65 -9.65 -1.33
C SER A 599 5.26 -9.07 -2.61
N PHE A 600 5.38 -9.88 -3.67
CA PHE A 600 5.96 -9.41 -4.93
C PHE A 600 5.05 -8.42 -5.64
N ALA A 601 3.73 -8.52 -5.50
CA ALA A 601 2.82 -7.52 -6.05
C ALA A 601 3.19 -6.09 -5.58
N ASN A 602 3.58 -5.94 -4.31
CA ASN A 602 4.08 -4.66 -3.81
C ASN A 602 5.48 -4.33 -4.35
N PHE A 603 6.38 -5.31 -4.44
CA PHE A 603 7.73 -5.06 -4.98
C PHE A 603 7.70 -4.61 -6.43
N LEU A 604 6.90 -5.27 -7.27
CA LEU A 604 6.68 -4.92 -8.68
C LEU A 604 6.05 -3.54 -8.81
N LYS A 605 5.05 -3.23 -7.98
CA LYS A 605 4.44 -1.91 -7.92
C LYS A 605 5.45 -0.81 -7.60
N HIS A 606 6.35 -1.04 -6.65
CA HIS A 606 7.36 -0.04 -6.29
C HIS A 606 8.56 -0.02 -7.26
N GLY A 607 8.88 -1.14 -7.90
CA GLY A 607 9.99 -1.26 -8.86
C GLY A 607 9.67 -0.73 -10.25
N TYR A 608 8.47 -1.00 -10.77
CA TYR A 608 8.02 -0.60 -12.11
C TYR A 608 6.97 0.50 -12.12
N GLY A 609 6.42 0.87 -10.97
CA GLY A 609 5.27 1.77 -10.93
C GLY A 609 4.00 1.10 -11.48
N PRO A 610 3.05 1.88 -12.02
CA PRO A 610 1.74 1.38 -12.46
C PRO A 610 1.78 0.53 -13.74
N ASP A 611 2.92 0.47 -14.43
CA ASP A 611 3.03 -0.17 -15.74
C ASP A 611 3.25 -1.69 -15.69
N HIS A 612 3.46 -2.27 -14.50
CA HIS A 612 3.54 -3.73 -14.36
C HIS A 612 2.16 -4.39 -14.49
N ARG A 613 2.14 -5.58 -15.07
CA ARG A 613 0.95 -6.43 -15.13
C ARG A 613 1.18 -7.66 -14.28
N GLY A 614 0.21 -7.99 -13.44
CA GLY A 614 0.30 -9.17 -12.60
C GLY A 614 -0.74 -9.21 -11.49
N ALA A 615 -0.84 -10.36 -10.85
CA ALA A 615 -1.73 -10.57 -9.70
C ALA A 615 -1.08 -11.58 -8.74
N PHE A 616 -1.59 -11.61 -7.51
CA PHE A 616 -1.18 -12.59 -6.49
C PHE A 616 -2.29 -13.60 -6.23
N ALA A 617 -1.89 -14.82 -5.90
CA ALA A 617 -2.82 -15.91 -5.60
C ALA A 617 -3.46 -15.76 -4.21
N ILE A 618 -2.63 -15.53 -3.18
CA ILE A 618 -3.07 -15.47 -1.77
C ILE A 618 -2.38 -14.36 -1.00
N ASN A 619 -2.95 -13.99 0.16
CA ASN A 619 -2.40 -12.95 1.03
C ASN A 619 -2.85 -13.15 2.49
N GLN A 620 -2.17 -12.46 3.42
CA GLN A 620 -2.43 -12.57 4.87
C GLN A 620 -3.77 -12.00 5.36
N PHE A 621 -4.51 -11.26 4.53
CA PHE A 621 -5.78 -10.64 4.88
C PHE A 621 -7.00 -11.50 4.48
N GLY A 622 -6.78 -12.67 3.88
CA GLY A 622 -7.82 -13.61 3.44
C GLY A 622 -8.44 -13.26 2.08
N ASN A 623 -9.64 -13.80 1.83
CA ASN A 623 -10.35 -13.69 0.54
C ASN A 623 -9.52 -14.26 -0.63
N ASN A 624 -8.84 -15.36 -0.35
CA ASN A 624 -7.91 -16.04 -1.23
C ASN A 624 -8.65 -16.66 -2.42
N THR A 625 -9.89 -17.12 -2.27
CA THR A 625 -10.69 -17.62 -3.40
C THR A 625 -11.02 -16.50 -4.39
N ALA A 626 -11.29 -15.28 -3.91
CA ALA A 626 -11.48 -14.14 -4.79
C ALA A 626 -10.17 -13.66 -5.43
N SER A 627 -9.05 -13.76 -4.71
CA SER A 627 -7.71 -13.45 -5.25
C SER A 627 -7.32 -14.41 -6.37
N MET A 628 -7.50 -15.73 -6.17
CA MET A 628 -7.34 -16.75 -7.21
C MET A 628 -8.24 -16.50 -8.41
N ARG A 629 -9.51 -16.14 -8.21
CA ARG A 629 -10.41 -15.80 -9.31
C ARG A 629 -9.90 -14.62 -10.16
N ARG A 630 -9.46 -13.52 -9.52
CA ARG A 630 -8.90 -12.37 -10.24
C ARG A 630 -7.62 -12.72 -10.98
N LEU A 631 -6.76 -13.52 -10.35
CA LEU A 631 -5.54 -14.03 -10.99
C LEU A 631 -5.88 -14.84 -12.25
N ARG A 632 -6.88 -15.73 -12.14
CA ARG A 632 -7.39 -16.50 -13.27
C ARG A 632 -7.92 -15.61 -14.39
N GLU A 633 -8.81 -14.66 -14.08
CA GLU A 633 -9.39 -13.74 -15.08
C GLU A 633 -8.29 -12.99 -15.85
N GLY A 634 -7.25 -12.49 -15.15
CA GLY A 634 -6.11 -11.84 -15.82
C GLY A 634 -5.24 -12.80 -16.64
N LEU A 635 -5.11 -14.06 -16.22
CA LEU A 635 -4.44 -15.09 -17.00
C LEU A 635 -5.24 -15.49 -18.24
N GLU A 636 -6.56 -15.58 -18.17
CA GLU A 636 -7.45 -15.82 -19.32
C GLU A 636 -7.31 -14.68 -20.34
N GLU A 637 -7.31 -13.43 -19.89
CA GLU A 637 -7.12 -12.26 -20.75
C GLU A 637 -5.77 -12.30 -21.48
N VAL A 638 -4.70 -12.67 -20.77
CA VAL A 638 -3.34 -12.68 -21.32
C VAL A 638 -3.08 -13.88 -22.22
N THR A 639 -3.57 -15.07 -21.85
CA THR A 639 -3.28 -16.32 -22.56
C THR A 639 -4.28 -16.63 -23.66
N GLY A 640 -5.48 -16.06 -23.62
CA GLY A 640 -6.59 -16.43 -24.50
C GLY A 640 -7.15 -17.83 -24.23
N ALA A 641 -6.77 -18.45 -23.10
CA ALA A 641 -7.32 -19.73 -22.67
C ALA A 641 -8.77 -19.51 -22.21
N ALA A 642 -9.71 -20.24 -22.83
CA ALA A 642 -11.07 -20.33 -22.32
C ALA A 642 -11.09 -21.24 -21.08
N PRO A 643 -12.02 -21.06 -20.13
CA PRO A 643 -12.12 -21.93 -18.97
C PRO A 643 -12.24 -23.39 -19.42
N ALA A 644 -11.42 -24.27 -18.87
CA ALA A 644 -11.72 -25.70 -18.95
C ALA A 644 -13.10 -25.89 -18.30
N LEU A 645 -14.08 -26.33 -19.08
CA LEU A 645 -15.37 -26.76 -18.55
C LEU A 645 -15.10 -27.97 -17.66
N VAL A 646 -15.01 -27.74 -16.34
CA VAL A 646 -14.97 -28.79 -15.31
C VAL A 646 -16.39 -29.10 -14.90
#